data_AF-W2ULK6-F1
#
_entry.id   AF-W2ULK6-F1
#
_cell.length_a   1.000
_cell.length_b   1.000
_cell.length_c   1.000
_cell.angle_alpha   90.00
_cell.angle_beta   90.00
_cell.angle_gamma   90.00
#
_symmetry.space_group_name_H-M   'P 1'
#
loop_
_entity.id
_entity.type
_entity.pdbx_description
1 polymer ?
#
loop_
_entity_poly.entity_id
_entity_poly.type
_entity_poly.pdbx_seq_one_letter_code
_entity_poly.pdbx_strand_id
1 'polypeptide(L)'
;MGSVLPMVSPGVLKAMSVNDMFKPASVDFESEWHLWGDMSWAGPEYWGNRLQDWEINNGKLVCNVNGRNRNLHLLTIQKQKKAIDFRVSLEVEPKKENLQGDYCLGIRLGAKGEFEDYRSAAVFGKGVDIGLNQDAKLVVGESVFETTLTEVPELYKLEVFAEAYNDNRYNLSVAVIDPKSGAQLTGVSNQLVDAESLEGNFAILADCNQKRVADAPSAAFAKFKIKSSELHVKEDQVFGPICFAQYTLHQNKLKLTAQCAPFERINRHKLSLQFNVNGKWEEFDSVVLNPDSRAVNFTVEDWKYKEDVPYRLVAEIPLENETRNYQYNGTISKEPIEKEEVSAAVFSCNFHFGFPDNDIYNNVSKLNPDIILFLGDQFYEGTGGFGADYVGSYDKRCLDYLRKWYMFGWSYREIFRHKPCAIIPDDHDVYHGNVWGEGGKKADVSNGYGMTAQDSGGYKMTADWVNMVQFTQTSHLPDPYDSTPVKQNIGVYYTSWNYAGLSFAILEDRKFKSAPKNVLPEEAQVRNGWIQNRDFDIKKYKNIEASLLGERQHDFLKDWVEDWKDAEMKVVLSQTNFATVATLPEDAIDDSVVPSLYIPQKGEYVAGDKPTVDMDSNGWPQKQRDEALEIIRKAHAFHIAGDQHLSTFVKYGVDEYGDSGYAFAGPALNNIWPRRFWPPVDAANHTYEDPAYTGDHIDGFGNKITVKAVGNPFQTGKTPKRIHDRATGYGLVTFNKNKRTIKTECWPRYVDVAVNRDQQFAGWPIEVTQEDNFGKKAVAWLPEINVENANKPLLKIYNESDVLVYVLRLKENSFKPKVFAEGKYKIVVEETATGVEKVLDKVKAKEKQRKSITLKF
;
A
#
# COMPACT_ATOMS: atom_id res chain seq x y z
N MET A 1 -20.22 16.77 6.83
CA MET A 1 -20.90 16.62 8.14
C MET A 1 -19.92 15.96 9.09
N GLY A 2 -19.86 16.42 10.33
CA GLY A 2 -18.74 16.21 11.26
C GLY A 2 -18.41 14.74 11.54
N SER A 3 -17.11 14.48 11.66
CA SER A 3 -16.54 13.24 12.15
C SER A 3 -17.11 12.92 13.53
N VAL A 4 -17.97 11.91 13.61
CA VAL A 4 -18.45 11.38 14.88
C VAL A 4 -17.31 10.57 15.48
N LEU A 5 -16.79 11.07 16.60
CA LEU A 5 -15.74 10.48 17.43
C LEU A 5 -16.07 9.01 17.79
N PRO A 6 -15.06 8.12 17.89
CA PRO A 6 -15.26 6.82 18.52
C PRO A 6 -15.56 7.04 20.01
N MET A 7 -16.81 6.81 20.43
CA MET A 7 -17.16 6.78 21.85
C MET A 7 -16.65 5.47 22.46
N VAL A 8 -15.73 5.60 23.41
CA VAL A 8 -15.37 4.52 24.34
C VAL A 8 -16.59 4.22 25.23
N SER A 9 -16.86 2.94 25.46
CA SER A 9 -18.00 2.46 26.26
C SER A 9 -17.98 3.02 27.70
N PRO A 10 -19.15 3.31 28.30
CA PRO A 10 -19.27 4.07 29.54
C PRO A 10 -18.96 3.20 30.77
N GLY A 11 -17.68 3.05 31.09
CA GLY A 11 -17.20 2.48 32.36
C GLY A 11 -16.65 3.50 33.35
N VAL A 12 -16.37 4.75 32.92
CA VAL A 12 -15.67 5.75 33.76
C VAL A 12 -16.33 7.14 33.78
N LEU A 13 -17.42 7.38 33.05
CA LEU A 13 -18.08 8.69 33.04
C LEU A 13 -19.07 8.86 34.20
N LYS A 14 -18.55 9.15 35.39
CA LYS A 14 -19.34 9.81 36.44
C LYS A 14 -19.26 11.32 36.24
N ALA A 15 -20.32 11.86 35.64
CA ALA A 15 -20.73 13.27 35.63
C ALA A 15 -19.63 14.32 35.37
N MET A 16 -19.37 14.63 34.10
CA MET A 16 -18.68 15.86 33.73
C MET A 16 -19.54 16.67 32.76
N SER A 17 -19.72 17.94 33.10
CA SER A 17 -20.45 18.94 32.31
C SER A 17 -19.61 19.35 31.09
N VAL A 18 -20.23 19.94 30.06
CA VAL A 18 -19.53 20.49 28.88
C VAL A 18 -18.49 21.57 29.29
N ASN A 19 -18.60 22.14 30.49
CA ASN A 19 -17.60 23.03 31.08
C ASN A 19 -16.40 22.33 31.76
N ASP A 20 -16.43 21.01 31.96
CA ASP A 20 -15.29 20.23 32.48
C ASP A 20 -14.36 19.72 31.35
N MET A 21 -14.78 19.81 30.09
CA MET A 21 -13.99 19.38 28.91
C MET A 21 -12.73 20.21 28.64
N PHE A 22 -12.55 21.36 29.32
CA PHE A 22 -11.44 22.30 29.08
C PHE A 22 -10.65 22.66 30.34
N LYS A 23 -10.78 21.91 31.43
CA LYS A 23 -9.79 21.98 32.51
C LYS A 23 -8.58 21.11 32.12
N PRO A 24 -7.33 21.60 32.23
CA PRO A 24 -6.17 20.74 32.07
C PRO A 24 -6.25 19.63 33.11
N ALA A 25 -6.59 18.42 32.67
CA ALA A 25 -6.51 17.24 33.51
C ALA A 25 -5.03 16.95 33.74
N SER A 26 -4.61 16.87 35.00
CA SER A 26 -3.28 16.40 35.35
C SER A 26 -3.06 15.00 34.77
N VAL A 27 -1.97 14.80 34.04
CA VAL A 27 -1.52 13.49 33.61
C VAL A 27 -0.87 12.79 34.81
N ASP A 28 -1.36 11.59 35.12
CA ASP A 28 -0.72 10.61 36.01
C ASP A 28 -0.78 9.24 35.32
N PHE A 29 0.03 9.10 34.27
CA PHE A 29 0.09 7.90 33.46
C PHE A 29 1.00 6.85 34.12
N GLU A 30 0.60 5.59 34.05
CA GLU A 30 1.41 4.43 34.44
C GLU A 30 1.14 3.25 33.47
N SER A 31 2.20 2.60 33.00
CA SER A 31 2.10 1.40 32.17
C SER A 31 1.37 0.27 32.88
N GLU A 32 0.42 -0.35 32.20
CA GLU A 32 -0.43 -1.41 32.76
C GLU A 32 0.04 -2.84 32.45
N TRP A 33 1.27 -3.07 31.98
CA TRP A 33 1.71 -4.40 31.50
C TRP A 33 1.52 -5.55 32.50
N HIS A 34 1.50 -5.27 33.80
CA HIS A 34 1.21 -6.24 34.85
C HIS A 34 -0.22 -6.82 34.77
N LEU A 35 -1.17 -6.09 34.19
CA LEU A 35 -2.55 -6.55 33.97
C LEU A 35 -2.72 -7.39 32.71
N TRP A 36 -1.76 -7.31 31.78
CA TRP A 36 -1.84 -8.01 30.49
C TRP A 36 -1.23 -9.41 30.58
N GLY A 37 -1.83 -10.36 29.88
CA GLY A 37 -1.22 -11.67 29.65
C GLY A 37 0.00 -11.57 28.72
N ASP A 38 0.83 -12.61 28.74
CA ASP A 38 2.01 -12.70 27.87
C ASP A 38 1.63 -12.61 26.38
N MET A 39 2.23 -11.66 25.66
CA MET A 39 1.94 -11.43 24.24
C MET A 39 3.09 -10.72 23.52
N SER A 40 3.16 -10.86 22.19
CA SER A 40 4.19 -10.22 21.35
C SER A 40 3.83 -8.78 20.94
N TRP A 41 3.18 -8.07 21.85
CA TRP A 41 2.75 -6.67 21.70
C TRP A 41 2.92 -5.91 23.00
N ALA A 42 3.24 -4.63 22.93
CA ALA A 42 3.42 -3.78 24.11
C ALA A 42 2.10 -3.19 24.66
N GLY A 43 1.02 -3.26 23.89
CA GLY A 43 -0.29 -2.68 24.24
C GLY A 43 -0.73 -1.52 23.34
N PRO A 44 -1.97 -1.04 23.52
CA PRO A 44 -2.65 -0.10 22.60
C PRO A 44 -2.01 1.28 22.52
N GLU A 45 -1.44 1.79 23.61
CA GLU A 45 -0.87 3.13 23.63
C GLU A 45 0.55 3.20 23.06
N TYR A 46 1.09 2.10 22.50
CA TYR A 46 2.51 2.02 22.19
C TYR A 46 2.82 1.68 20.73
N TRP A 47 3.97 2.20 20.26
CA TRP A 47 4.59 1.80 19.00
C TRP A 47 6.03 1.34 19.22
N GLY A 48 6.31 0.09 18.87
CA GLY A 48 7.63 -0.51 18.99
C GLY A 48 8.48 -0.39 17.74
N ASN A 49 9.69 0.14 17.88
CA ASN A 49 10.75 0.06 16.89
C ASN A 49 11.74 -1.02 17.34
N ARG A 50 11.60 -2.28 16.90
CA ARG A 50 10.55 -2.81 16.01
C ARG A 50 9.50 -3.60 16.78
N LEU A 51 8.28 -3.69 16.24
CA LEU A 51 7.17 -4.50 16.79
C LEU A 51 7.63 -5.86 17.31
N GLN A 52 8.32 -6.64 16.47
CA GLN A 52 8.72 -8.00 16.80
C GLN A 52 9.78 -8.11 17.90
N ASP A 53 10.39 -7.00 18.29
CA ASP A 53 11.47 -6.97 19.28
C ASP A 53 10.92 -6.67 20.70
N TRP A 54 9.62 -6.36 20.84
CA TRP A 54 8.96 -6.04 22.10
C TRP A 54 7.86 -7.05 22.45
N GLU A 55 7.82 -7.51 23.69
CA GLU A 55 6.79 -8.42 24.18
C GLU A 55 6.48 -8.17 25.67
N ILE A 56 5.27 -8.50 26.09
CA ILE A 56 4.93 -8.60 27.52
C ILE A 56 5.21 -10.02 27.96
N ASN A 57 5.96 -10.15 29.05
CA ASN A 57 6.35 -11.41 29.66
C ASN A 57 6.31 -11.26 31.19
N ASN A 58 5.52 -12.07 31.87
CA ASN A 58 5.37 -12.06 33.34
C ASN A 58 5.09 -10.66 33.90
N GLY A 59 4.16 -9.92 33.26
CA GLY A 59 3.72 -8.60 33.69
C GLY A 59 4.74 -7.47 33.46
N LYS A 60 5.82 -7.73 32.72
CA LYS A 60 6.85 -6.74 32.34
C LYS A 60 6.96 -6.66 30.83
N LEU A 61 7.34 -5.49 30.33
CA LEU A 61 7.74 -5.32 28.94
C LEU A 61 9.19 -5.78 28.76
N VAL A 62 9.48 -6.60 27.77
CA VAL A 62 10.82 -7.10 27.47
C VAL A 62 11.21 -6.65 26.05
N CYS A 63 12.38 -6.02 25.92
CA CYS A 63 13.05 -5.91 24.64
C CYS A 63 13.84 -7.19 24.40
N ASN A 64 13.34 -8.06 23.53
CA ASN A 64 13.82 -9.44 23.41
C ASN A 64 15.02 -9.63 22.46
N VAL A 65 15.58 -8.51 22.01
CA VAL A 65 16.79 -8.48 21.16
C VAL A 65 17.82 -7.53 21.75
N ASN A 66 19.06 -7.77 21.36
CA ASN A 66 20.14 -6.83 21.52
C ASN A 66 20.42 -6.16 20.17
N GLY A 67 20.27 -4.84 20.08
CA GLY A 67 20.55 -4.11 18.84
C GLY A 67 20.29 -2.62 18.93
N ARG A 68 20.69 -1.90 17.89
CA ARG A 68 20.66 -0.43 17.86
C ARG A 68 19.25 0.15 17.88
N ASN A 69 19.08 1.25 18.61
CA ASN A 69 17.90 2.11 18.59
C ASN A 69 16.59 1.32 18.74
N ARG A 70 16.53 0.37 19.69
CA ARG A 70 15.24 -0.18 20.09
C ARG A 70 14.56 0.80 21.00
N ASN A 71 13.39 1.25 20.59
CA ASN A 71 12.59 2.13 21.39
C ASN A 71 11.11 1.76 21.32
N LEU A 72 10.38 2.10 22.37
CA LEU A 72 8.93 1.95 22.47
C LEU A 72 8.33 3.31 22.76
N HIS A 73 7.68 3.92 21.77
CA HIS A 73 7.04 5.23 21.91
C HIS A 73 5.67 5.11 22.54
N LEU A 74 5.37 6.02 23.48
CA LEU A 74 4.02 6.26 23.96
C LEU A 74 3.30 7.19 22.97
N LEU A 75 2.15 6.74 22.50
CA LEU A 75 1.39 7.40 21.44
C LEU A 75 0.42 8.45 21.96
N THR A 76 -0.05 8.35 23.20
CA THR A 76 -1.16 9.17 23.70
C THR A 76 -0.72 10.42 24.45
N ILE A 77 0.58 10.56 24.76
CA ILE A 77 1.12 11.72 25.50
C ILE A 77 2.38 12.22 24.79
N GLN A 78 2.42 13.53 24.49
CA GLN A 78 3.59 14.22 23.95
C GLN A 78 3.85 15.52 24.71
N LYS A 79 5.11 15.89 24.87
CA LYS A 79 5.47 17.22 25.36
C LYS A 79 5.26 18.25 24.25
N GLN A 80 4.38 19.22 24.50
CA GLN A 80 4.05 20.31 23.56
C GLN A 80 5.12 21.42 23.57
N LYS A 81 5.09 22.36 22.62
CA LYS A 81 6.07 23.48 22.54
C LYS A 81 6.31 24.21 23.87
N LYS A 82 5.23 24.53 24.60
CA LYS A 82 5.26 25.24 25.89
C LYS A 82 6.19 24.56 26.91
N ALA A 83 6.99 25.35 27.63
CA ALA A 83 7.74 24.87 28.79
C ALA A 83 6.78 24.62 29.97
N ILE A 84 6.74 23.39 30.48
CA ILE A 84 5.87 22.92 31.56
C ILE A 84 6.58 21.88 32.41
N ASP A 85 6.28 21.82 33.69
CA ASP A 85 6.91 20.82 34.56
C ASP A 85 6.38 19.43 34.28
N PHE A 86 7.28 18.45 34.22
CA PHE A 86 6.89 17.05 34.15
C PHE A 86 7.93 16.13 34.78
N ARG A 87 7.46 14.96 35.18
CA ARG A 87 8.28 13.88 35.72
C ARG A 87 8.06 12.61 34.92
N VAL A 88 9.14 11.92 34.59
CA VAL A 88 9.12 10.61 33.93
C VAL A 88 9.87 9.62 34.81
N SER A 89 9.36 8.41 35.01
CA SER A 89 10.13 7.36 35.66
C SER A 89 9.94 6.00 35.00
N LEU A 90 10.95 5.13 35.13
CA LEU A 90 10.97 3.79 34.55
C LEU A 90 11.77 2.85 35.45
N GLU A 91 11.25 1.67 35.76
CA GLU A 91 12.04 0.58 36.32
C GLU A 91 12.68 -0.22 35.19
N VAL A 92 13.99 -0.46 35.31
CA VAL A 92 14.82 -1.16 34.31
C VAL A 92 15.52 -2.34 34.98
N GLU A 93 15.37 -3.52 34.39
CA GLU A 93 16.06 -4.75 34.74
C GLU A 93 16.94 -5.19 33.55
N PRO A 94 18.23 -4.82 33.53
CA PRO A 94 19.14 -5.21 32.46
C PRO A 94 19.35 -6.73 32.42
N LYS A 95 19.37 -7.31 31.23
CA LYS A 95 19.73 -8.73 31.01
C LYS A 95 21.22 -8.83 30.71
N LYS A 96 22.02 -8.56 31.74
CA LYS A 96 23.48 -8.34 31.65
C LYS A 96 24.21 -9.48 30.93
N GLU A 97 23.75 -10.71 31.09
CA GLU A 97 24.29 -11.90 30.44
C GLU A 97 24.26 -11.83 28.91
N ASN A 98 23.36 -11.02 28.34
CA ASN A 98 23.18 -10.83 26.90
C ASN A 98 23.70 -9.47 26.42
N LEU A 99 24.11 -8.59 27.32
CA LEU A 99 24.60 -7.25 26.99
C LEU A 99 26.11 -7.29 26.74
N GLN A 100 26.52 -6.83 25.57
CA GLN A 100 27.92 -6.69 25.18
C GLN A 100 28.13 -5.35 24.48
N GLY A 101 29.33 -4.77 24.65
CA GLY A 101 29.69 -3.49 24.05
C GLY A 101 28.94 -2.29 24.65
N ASP A 102 28.92 -1.19 23.89
CA ASP A 102 28.28 0.05 24.34
C ASP A 102 26.75 -0.07 24.28
N TYR A 103 26.08 0.36 25.34
CA TYR A 103 24.62 0.44 25.37
C TYR A 103 24.11 1.63 26.19
N CYS A 104 22.83 1.96 26.02
CA CYS A 104 22.08 2.87 26.86
C CYS A 104 20.68 2.29 27.09
N LEU A 105 20.35 2.02 28.35
CA LEU A 105 19.04 1.51 28.77
C LEU A 105 18.33 2.57 29.61
N GLY A 106 17.11 2.96 29.21
CA GLY A 106 16.36 3.99 29.91
C GLY A 106 15.22 4.59 29.10
N ILE A 107 15.21 5.91 28.97
CA ILE A 107 14.11 6.72 28.41
C ILE A 107 14.66 7.64 27.31
N ARG A 108 13.88 7.84 26.25
CA ARG A 108 14.04 8.93 25.28
C ARG A 108 12.98 10.00 25.51
N LEU A 109 13.40 11.24 25.69
CA LEU A 109 12.52 12.40 25.82
C LEU A 109 12.52 13.25 24.55
N GLY A 110 11.39 13.87 24.22
CA GLY A 110 11.30 14.85 23.14
C GLY A 110 11.63 14.29 21.76
N ALA A 111 11.18 13.07 21.46
CA ALA A 111 11.46 12.50 20.16
C ALA A 111 10.69 13.23 19.05
N LYS A 112 11.41 13.70 18.02
CA LYS A 112 10.86 14.35 16.83
C LYS A 112 11.36 13.67 15.55
N GLY A 113 10.45 13.44 14.61
CA GLY A 113 10.76 12.97 13.26
C GLY A 113 10.87 14.12 12.26
N GLU A 114 10.95 13.79 10.97
CA GLU A 114 11.07 14.79 9.88
C GLU A 114 9.81 15.67 9.74
N PHE A 115 8.64 15.10 9.98
CA PHE A 115 7.35 15.81 9.99
C PHE A 115 6.86 16.07 11.42
N GLU A 116 6.22 17.22 11.63
CA GLU A 116 5.54 17.61 12.88
C GLU A 116 4.26 16.77 13.09
N ASP A 117 4.45 15.48 13.38
CA ASP A 117 3.41 14.51 13.68
C ASP A 117 3.95 13.46 14.64
N TYR A 118 3.14 13.06 15.63
CA TYR A 118 3.54 12.06 16.63
C TYR A 118 3.91 10.70 16.02
N ARG A 119 3.36 10.35 14.85
CA ARG A 119 3.70 9.10 14.13
C ARG A 119 5.07 9.17 13.50
N SER A 120 5.39 10.31 12.86
CA SER A 120 6.73 10.59 12.32
C SER A 120 7.78 10.49 13.44
N ALA A 121 7.49 11.06 14.62
CA ALA A 121 8.29 10.88 15.82
C ALA A 121 8.33 9.42 16.33
N ALA A 122 7.21 8.70 16.27
CA ALA A 122 7.14 7.31 16.74
C ALA A 122 7.96 6.34 15.89
N VAL A 123 8.20 6.58 14.61
CA VAL A 123 8.96 5.67 13.73
C VAL A 123 10.41 6.14 13.54
N PHE A 124 10.63 7.43 13.34
CA PHE A 124 11.94 7.99 12.97
C PHE A 124 12.51 8.96 14.00
N GLY A 125 11.85 9.10 15.15
CA GLY A 125 12.14 10.13 16.13
C GLY A 125 13.51 10.02 16.77
N LYS A 126 14.19 11.15 16.83
CA LYS A 126 15.41 11.36 17.63
C LYS A 126 15.07 12.31 18.78
N GLY A 127 15.66 12.08 19.95
CA GLY A 127 15.40 12.87 21.15
C GLY A 127 16.57 12.78 22.13
N VAL A 128 16.34 13.22 23.36
CA VAL A 128 17.33 13.18 24.44
C VAL A 128 17.26 11.81 25.10
N ASP A 129 18.29 11.00 24.87
CA ASP A 129 18.45 9.67 25.48
C ASP A 129 19.00 9.81 26.90
N ILE A 130 18.35 9.15 27.85
CA ILE A 130 18.69 9.19 29.27
C ILE A 130 18.69 7.77 29.82
N GLY A 131 19.80 7.34 30.41
CA GLY A 131 19.92 5.96 30.89
C GLY A 131 21.29 5.64 31.47
N LEU A 132 21.49 4.38 31.85
CA LEU A 132 22.80 3.86 32.24
C LEU A 132 23.48 3.18 31.05
N ASN A 133 24.78 3.40 30.92
CA ASN A 133 25.63 2.69 29.97
C ASN A 133 26.32 1.47 30.61
N GLN A 134 27.14 0.78 29.82
CA GLN A 134 27.88 -0.42 30.24
C GLN A 134 28.85 -0.20 31.41
N ASP A 135 29.36 1.02 31.57
CA ASP A 135 30.29 1.42 32.62
C ASP A 135 29.56 1.95 33.87
N ALA A 136 28.24 1.72 33.96
CA ALA A 136 27.37 2.28 35.00
C ALA A 136 27.37 3.82 35.06
N LYS A 137 27.76 4.49 33.98
CA LYS A 137 27.72 5.95 33.85
C LYS A 137 26.35 6.41 33.43
N LEU A 138 25.97 7.60 33.87
CA LEU A 138 24.68 8.20 33.56
C LEU A 138 24.79 8.99 32.25
N VAL A 139 24.03 8.60 31.24
CA VAL A 139 23.92 9.29 29.95
C VAL A 139 22.74 10.27 30.02
N VAL A 140 22.94 11.50 29.55
CA VAL A 140 21.89 12.51 29.35
C VAL A 140 22.17 13.26 28.04
N GLY A 141 21.48 12.88 26.98
CA GLY A 141 21.76 13.37 25.63
C GLY A 141 23.18 13.03 25.21
N GLU A 142 23.95 14.05 24.80
CA GLU A 142 25.35 13.89 24.40
C GLU A 142 26.32 13.85 25.59
N SER A 143 25.84 14.11 26.81
CA SER A 143 26.67 14.16 28.02
C SER A 143 26.70 12.81 28.74
N VAL A 144 27.88 12.42 29.22
CA VAL A 144 28.09 11.24 30.06
C VAL A 144 28.67 11.68 31.40
N PHE A 145 28.00 11.31 32.48
CA PHE A 145 28.35 11.69 33.85
C PHE A 145 28.92 10.48 34.60
N GLU A 146 30.08 10.66 35.23
CA GLU A 146 30.65 9.67 36.14
C GLU A 146 29.70 9.44 37.32
N THR A 147 29.64 8.18 37.79
CA THR A 147 28.78 7.79 38.92
C THR A 147 29.62 7.12 40.00
N THR A 148 29.01 6.96 41.18
CA THR A 148 29.58 6.18 42.28
C THR A 148 29.35 4.67 42.14
N LEU A 149 28.68 4.24 41.05
CA LEU A 149 28.35 2.83 40.81
C LEU A 149 29.59 2.09 40.28
N THR A 150 29.89 0.93 40.86
CA THR A 150 30.96 0.06 40.35
C THR A 150 30.51 -0.83 39.21
N GLU A 151 29.22 -1.09 39.10
CA GLU A 151 28.57 -1.85 38.05
C GLU A 151 27.12 -1.40 37.89
N VAL A 152 26.50 -1.72 36.75
CA VAL A 152 25.08 -1.44 36.53
C VAL A 152 24.24 -2.25 37.54
N PRO A 153 23.26 -1.69 38.26
CA PRO A 153 22.42 -2.47 39.17
C PRO A 153 21.58 -3.53 38.45
N GLU A 154 21.30 -4.65 39.12
CA GLU A 154 20.38 -5.70 38.61
C GLU A 154 18.95 -5.18 38.35
N LEU A 155 18.54 -4.20 39.14
CA LEU A 155 17.26 -3.50 39.01
C LEU A 155 17.45 -2.08 39.51
N TYR A 156 17.02 -1.10 38.73
CA TYR A 156 17.03 0.31 39.14
C TYR A 156 15.80 1.05 38.61
N LYS A 157 15.44 2.14 39.28
CA LYS A 157 14.45 3.10 38.81
C LYS A 157 15.19 4.33 38.30
N LEU A 158 14.99 4.66 37.03
CA LEU A 158 15.38 5.93 36.45
C LEU A 158 14.25 6.94 36.70
N GLU A 159 14.55 8.09 37.28
CA GLU A 159 13.60 9.19 37.50
C GLU A 159 14.16 10.48 36.91
N VAL A 160 13.39 11.11 36.03
CA VAL A 160 13.73 12.36 35.36
C VAL A 160 12.70 13.41 35.74
N PHE A 161 13.15 14.54 36.28
CA PHE A 161 12.33 15.72 36.54
C PHE A 161 12.82 16.87 35.66
N ALA A 162 11.93 17.37 34.82
CA ALA A 162 12.16 18.53 33.97
C ALA A 162 11.36 19.71 34.55
N GLU A 163 12.08 20.66 35.14
CA GLU A 163 11.51 21.90 35.69
C GLU A 163 11.70 23.02 34.66
N ALA A 164 10.60 23.70 34.31
CA ALA A 164 10.65 24.83 33.39
C ALA A 164 11.43 25.98 34.05
N TYR A 165 12.64 26.25 33.54
CA TYR A 165 13.47 27.35 34.06
C TYR A 165 13.05 28.69 33.44
N ASN A 166 12.74 28.67 32.14
CA ASN A 166 12.08 29.74 31.39
C ASN A 166 11.44 29.13 30.12
N ASP A 167 10.85 29.97 29.28
CA ASP A 167 10.15 29.53 28.05
C ASP A 167 11.03 28.69 27.10
N ASN A 168 12.35 28.87 27.14
CA ASN A 168 13.29 28.24 26.21
C ASN A 168 14.19 27.18 26.86
N ARG A 169 14.17 27.01 28.18
CA ARG A 169 15.12 26.14 28.90
C ARG A 169 14.46 25.36 30.03
N TYR A 170 14.96 24.15 30.25
CA TYR A 170 14.63 23.31 31.40
C TYR A 170 15.84 23.11 32.30
N ASN A 171 15.59 23.04 33.60
CA ASN A 171 16.49 22.39 34.56
C ASN A 171 16.12 20.91 34.65
N LEU A 172 16.96 20.05 34.09
CA LEU A 172 16.79 18.62 34.14
C LEU A 172 17.52 18.04 35.36
N SER A 173 16.80 17.25 36.14
CA SER A 173 17.36 16.43 37.21
C SER A 173 17.09 14.96 36.92
N VAL A 174 18.13 14.14 36.95
CA VAL A 174 18.06 12.71 36.67
C VAL A 174 18.62 11.95 37.85
N ALA A 175 17.85 11.01 38.40
CA ALA A 175 18.23 10.17 39.51
C ALA A 175 18.10 8.69 39.15
N VAL A 176 19.06 7.90 39.62
CA VAL A 176 19.01 6.44 39.62
C VAL A 176 18.75 6.00 41.06
N ILE A 177 17.64 5.32 41.26
CA ILE A 177 17.11 4.97 42.58
C ILE A 177 17.02 3.44 42.69
N ASP A 178 17.39 2.88 43.85
CA ASP A 178 17.06 1.48 44.15
C ASP A 178 15.56 1.37 44.47
N PRO A 179 14.76 0.68 43.64
CA PRO A 179 13.32 0.60 43.84
C PRO A 179 12.91 -0.17 45.10
N LYS A 180 13.81 -0.97 45.70
CA LYS A 180 13.53 -1.71 46.94
C LYS A 180 13.65 -0.84 48.17
N SER A 181 14.74 -0.07 48.28
CA SER A 181 15.01 0.80 49.44
C SER A 181 14.49 2.23 49.29
N GLY A 182 14.28 2.68 48.05
CA GLY A 182 14.00 4.09 47.72
C GLY A 182 15.23 4.99 47.80
N ALA A 183 16.43 4.44 48.04
CA ALA A 183 17.66 5.22 48.13
C ALA A 183 18.12 5.66 46.74
N GLN A 184 18.50 6.95 46.61
CA GLN A 184 19.18 7.44 45.42
C GLN A 184 20.60 6.87 45.39
N LEU A 185 20.91 6.11 44.35
CA LEU A 185 22.22 5.49 44.13
C LEU A 185 23.20 6.49 43.50
N THR A 186 22.74 7.23 42.50
CA THR A 186 23.49 8.29 41.81
C THR A 186 22.52 9.25 41.12
N GLY A 187 22.99 10.40 40.65
CA GLY A 187 22.18 11.33 39.89
C GLY A 187 22.92 12.60 39.51
N VAL A 188 22.31 13.37 38.62
CA VAL A 188 22.76 14.71 38.22
C VAL A 188 21.58 15.66 38.34
N SER A 189 21.83 16.91 38.75
CA SER A 189 20.80 17.93 38.92
C SER A 189 21.16 19.21 38.18
N ASN A 190 20.15 20.05 37.93
CA ASN A 190 20.29 21.37 37.31
C ASN A 190 21.00 21.34 35.95
N GLN A 191 20.78 20.29 35.16
CA GLN A 191 21.31 20.21 33.79
C GLN A 191 20.44 21.06 32.88
N LEU A 192 21.00 22.17 32.40
CA LEU A 192 20.26 23.15 31.65
C LEU A 192 20.14 22.71 30.18
N VAL A 193 18.95 22.30 29.74
CA VAL A 193 18.68 21.81 28.37
C VAL A 193 17.70 22.71 27.62
N ASP A 194 17.74 22.70 26.29
CA ASP A 194 16.83 23.49 25.47
C ASP A 194 15.41 22.92 25.49
N ALA A 195 14.39 23.76 25.66
CA ALA A 195 12.99 23.33 25.72
C ALA A 195 12.51 22.66 24.44
N GLU A 196 13.11 23.03 23.31
CA GLU A 196 12.86 22.42 22.01
C GLU A 196 13.39 20.98 21.93
N SER A 197 14.44 20.64 22.68
CA SER A 197 15.02 19.28 22.70
C SER A 197 14.13 18.26 23.42
N LEU A 198 13.25 18.74 24.32
CA LEU A 198 12.32 17.90 25.07
C LEU A 198 10.93 17.84 24.42
N GLU A 199 10.68 18.59 23.33
CA GLU A 199 9.41 18.58 22.59
C GLU A 199 9.23 17.30 21.78
N GLY A 200 8.04 16.67 21.87
CA GLY A 200 7.72 15.47 21.10
C GLY A 200 7.37 14.26 21.98
N ASN A 201 7.59 13.06 21.45
CA ASN A 201 7.15 11.83 22.10
C ASN A 201 8.06 11.44 23.27
N PHE A 202 7.46 10.75 24.24
CA PHE A 202 8.18 9.99 25.26
C PHE A 202 8.37 8.55 24.78
N ALA A 203 9.54 7.96 25.01
CA ALA A 203 9.83 6.59 24.64
C ALA A 203 10.67 5.86 25.69
N ILE A 204 10.55 4.54 25.74
CA ILE A 204 11.52 3.66 26.41
C ILE A 204 12.65 3.39 25.43
N LEU A 205 13.87 3.25 25.95
CA LEU A 205 15.08 3.05 25.16
C LEU A 205 15.82 1.78 25.61
N ALA A 206 16.12 0.93 24.62
CA ALA A 206 17.09 -0.15 24.70
C ALA A 206 18.03 -0.04 23.50
N ASP A 207 18.99 0.89 23.57
CA ASP A 207 19.96 1.06 22.50
C ASP A 207 21.24 0.29 22.81
N CYS A 208 21.54 -0.73 22.01
CA CYS A 208 22.80 -1.44 22.10
C CYS A 208 23.57 -1.23 20.79
N ASN A 209 24.76 -0.64 20.86
CA ASN A 209 25.54 -0.22 19.70
C ASN A 209 26.24 -1.40 18.99
N GLN A 210 25.48 -2.41 18.62
CA GLN A 210 25.98 -3.57 17.89
C GLN A 210 25.00 -4.05 16.83
N LYS A 211 25.49 -4.97 15.98
CA LYS A 211 24.63 -5.68 15.04
C LYS A 211 23.59 -6.47 15.84
N ARG A 212 22.35 -6.47 15.35
CA ARG A 212 21.26 -7.17 16.03
C ARG A 212 21.61 -8.64 16.29
N VAL A 213 21.42 -9.07 17.53
CA VAL A 213 21.38 -10.47 17.94
C VAL A 213 19.93 -10.79 18.30
N ALA A 214 19.30 -11.68 17.53
CA ALA A 214 17.93 -12.12 17.78
C ALA A 214 17.87 -13.05 19.00
N ASP A 215 16.72 -13.08 19.68
CA ASP A 215 16.45 -13.94 20.83
C ASP A 215 17.47 -13.80 21.98
N ALA A 216 18.05 -12.60 22.11
CA ALA A 216 18.98 -12.21 23.17
C ALA A 216 18.40 -10.97 23.88
N PRO A 217 17.54 -11.14 24.90
CA PRO A 217 16.89 -10.02 25.57
C PRO A 217 17.89 -9.01 26.12
N SER A 218 17.64 -7.72 25.93
CA SER A 218 18.50 -6.64 26.42
C SER A 218 18.08 -6.14 27.80
N ALA A 219 16.79 -5.94 28.02
CA ALA A 219 16.24 -5.47 29.29
C ALA A 219 14.75 -5.80 29.42
N ALA A 220 14.31 -5.92 30.67
CA ALA A 220 12.90 -5.86 31.05
C ALA A 220 12.59 -4.50 31.71
N PHE A 221 11.36 -4.03 31.52
CA PHE A 221 10.89 -2.71 31.91
C PHE A 221 9.55 -2.82 32.64
N ALA A 222 9.37 -1.98 33.66
CA ALA A 222 8.13 -1.89 34.41
C ALA A 222 7.89 -0.47 34.90
N LYS A 223 6.63 -0.18 35.30
CA LYS A 223 6.22 1.08 35.92
C LYS A 223 6.73 2.31 35.17
N PHE A 224 6.52 2.33 33.85
CA PHE A 224 6.77 3.53 33.06
C PHE A 224 5.70 4.57 33.42
N LYS A 225 6.10 5.66 34.07
CA LYS A 225 5.18 6.69 34.59
C LYS A 225 5.50 8.06 34.04
N ILE A 226 4.46 8.84 33.77
CA ILE A 226 4.56 10.26 33.42
C ILE A 226 3.60 11.05 34.29
N LYS A 227 4.09 12.09 34.96
CA LYS A 227 3.28 13.01 35.77
C LYS A 227 3.48 14.44 35.34
N SER A 228 2.38 15.18 35.15
CA SER A 228 2.40 16.64 34.93
C SER A 228 1.01 17.23 35.19
N SER A 229 0.95 18.45 35.70
CA SER A 229 -0.31 19.20 35.83
C SER A 229 -0.80 19.80 34.50
N GLU A 230 0.03 19.80 33.46
CA GLU A 230 -0.22 20.54 32.21
C GLU A 230 -0.08 19.71 30.93
N LEU A 231 0.37 18.45 31.01
CA LEU A 231 0.28 17.52 29.88
C LEU A 231 -1.17 17.07 29.65
N HIS A 232 -1.44 16.51 28.47
CA HIS A 232 -2.76 15.99 28.10
C HIS A 232 -2.63 14.60 27.47
N VAL A 233 -3.63 13.75 27.72
CA VAL A 233 -3.78 12.44 27.08
C VAL A 233 -4.64 12.59 25.83
N LYS A 234 -4.21 11.97 24.73
CA LYS A 234 -4.88 11.92 23.43
C LYS A 234 -5.24 10.48 23.10
N GLU A 235 -6.35 10.01 23.66
CA GLU A 235 -6.82 8.62 23.52
C GLU A 235 -7.11 8.22 22.06
N ASP A 236 -7.40 9.20 21.20
CA ASP A 236 -7.64 9.00 19.76
C ASP A 236 -6.37 8.65 18.96
N GLN A 237 -5.18 8.77 19.57
CA GLN A 237 -3.90 8.42 18.95
C GLN A 237 -3.53 6.94 19.10
N VAL A 238 -4.33 6.16 19.81
CA VAL A 238 -4.21 4.70 19.88
C VAL A 238 -4.34 4.09 18.47
N PHE A 239 -3.40 3.21 18.11
CA PHE A 239 -3.39 2.57 16.79
C PHE A 239 -4.08 1.20 16.76
N GLY A 240 -3.86 0.36 17.77
CA GLY A 240 -4.49 -0.96 17.94
C GLY A 240 -5.38 -1.02 19.20
N PRO A 241 -6.00 -2.15 19.56
CA PRO A 241 -5.76 -3.49 19.04
C PRO A 241 -6.38 -3.78 17.67
N ILE A 242 -7.36 -3.01 17.21
CA ILE A 242 -7.89 -3.09 15.84
C ILE A 242 -7.26 -1.98 15.02
N CYS A 243 -6.37 -2.32 14.09
CA CYS A 243 -5.55 -1.36 13.36
C CYS A 243 -6.34 -0.67 12.25
N PHE A 244 -7.01 -1.46 11.41
CA PHE A 244 -7.83 -1.01 10.29
C PHE A 244 -8.69 -2.15 9.71
N ALA A 245 -9.62 -1.79 8.81
CA ALA A 245 -10.43 -2.74 8.07
C ALA A 245 -10.52 -2.36 6.58
N GLN A 246 -10.66 -3.36 5.73
CA GLN A 246 -10.77 -3.25 4.27
C GLN A 246 -12.02 -4.02 3.83
N TYR A 247 -12.73 -3.58 2.79
CA TYR A 247 -13.87 -4.35 2.29
C TYR A 247 -14.09 -4.23 0.77
N THR A 248 -14.72 -5.24 0.20
CA THR A 248 -15.39 -5.13 -1.10
C THR A 248 -16.87 -5.51 -0.97
N LEU A 249 -17.67 -4.94 -1.86
CA LEU A 249 -19.01 -5.42 -2.17
C LEU A 249 -18.98 -6.01 -3.58
N HIS A 250 -19.47 -7.23 -3.73
CA HIS A 250 -19.51 -7.93 -5.01
C HIS A 250 -20.72 -8.85 -5.06
N GLN A 251 -21.65 -8.62 -5.99
CA GLN A 251 -22.82 -9.50 -6.21
C GLN A 251 -23.59 -9.86 -4.91
N ASN A 252 -23.96 -8.86 -4.12
CA ASN A 252 -24.61 -9.02 -2.80
C ASN A 252 -23.77 -9.77 -1.76
N LYS A 253 -22.45 -9.84 -1.91
CA LYS A 253 -21.54 -10.38 -0.91
C LYS A 253 -20.64 -9.27 -0.38
N LEU A 254 -20.61 -9.11 0.93
CA LEU A 254 -19.65 -8.24 1.61
C LEU A 254 -18.54 -9.10 2.19
N LYS A 255 -17.29 -8.81 1.81
CA LYS A 255 -16.10 -9.37 2.46
C LYS A 255 -15.36 -8.23 3.15
N LEU A 256 -15.19 -8.34 4.47
CA LEU A 256 -14.52 -7.34 5.30
C LEU A 256 -13.35 -7.99 6.04
N THR A 257 -12.14 -7.50 5.79
CA THR A 257 -10.94 -7.97 6.50
C THR A 257 -10.53 -6.97 7.57
N ALA A 258 -10.52 -7.42 8.82
CA ALA A 258 -10.01 -6.69 9.96
C ALA A 258 -8.54 -7.04 10.20
N GLN A 259 -7.66 -6.03 10.26
CA GLN A 259 -6.28 -6.18 10.71
C GLN A 259 -6.15 -5.77 12.17
N CYS A 260 -5.52 -6.60 12.99
CA CYS A 260 -5.36 -6.41 14.42
C CYS A 260 -3.89 -6.46 14.85
N ALA A 261 -3.59 -5.89 16.01
CA ALA A 261 -2.32 -6.06 16.72
C ALA A 261 -2.18 -7.49 17.30
N PRO A 262 -0.98 -7.94 17.70
CA PRO A 262 -0.75 -9.32 18.12
C PRO A 262 -1.20 -9.59 19.56
N PHE A 263 -2.52 -9.64 19.76
CA PHE A 263 -3.17 -10.02 21.02
C PHE A 263 -3.72 -11.46 21.01
N GLU A 264 -3.45 -12.25 19.97
CA GLU A 264 -3.99 -13.61 19.80
C GLU A 264 -3.60 -14.57 20.94
N ARG A 265 -2.50 -14.29 21.65
CA ARG A 265 -2.01 -15.13 22.74
C ARG A 265 -2.82 -14.97 24.03
N ILE A 266 -3.65 -13.93 24.12
CA ILE A 266 -4.53 -13.72 25.26
C ILE A 266 -5.70 -14.70 25.18
N ASN A 267 -5.80 -15.59 26.16
CA ASN A 267 -6.86 -16.59 26.20
C ASN A 267 -8.25 -15.92 26.26
N ARG A 268 -9.20 -16.46 25.47
CA ARG A 268 -10.60 -16.01 25.39
C ARG A 268 -10.80 -14.60 24.83
N HIS A 269 -9.83 -14.05 24.10
CA HIS A 269 -10.08 -12.85 23.30
C HIS A 269 -11.16 -13.14 22.24
N LYS A 270 -11.92 -12.11 21.88
CA LYS A 270 -12.97 -12.19 20.86
C LYS A 270 -12.91 -10.96 19.96
N LEU A 271 -13.00 -11.16 18.65
CA LEU A 271 -13.21 -10.09 17.67
C LEU A 271 -14.59 -10.28 17.03
N SER A 272 -15.45 -9.26 17.12
CA SER A 272 -16.80 -9.31 16.53
C SER A 272 -17.00 -8.22 15.48
N LEU A 273 -17.76 -8.54 14.44
CA LEU A 273 -18.28 -7.58 13.47
C LEU A 273 -19.73 -7.27 13.81
N GLN A 274 -20.06 -5.99 13.93
CA GLN A 274 -21.41 -5.54 14.23
C GLN A 274 -21.86 -4.48 13.23
N PHE A 275 -23.14 -4.47 12.89
CA PHE A 275 -23.76 -3.48 12.01
C PHE A 275 -24.82 -2.68 12.75
N ASN A 276 -24.94 -1.39 12.44
CA ASN A 276 -26.04 -0.57 12.94
C ASN A 276 -27.20 -0.61 11.95
N VAL A 277 -28.20 -1.42 12.26
CA VAL A 277 -29.39 -1.61 11.43
C VAL A 277 -30.60 -1.08 12.21
N ASN A 278 -31.37 -0.17 11.60
CA ASN A 278 -32.54 0.45 12.23
C ASN A 278 -32.25 1.12 13.60
N GLY A 279 -31.06 1.70 13.75
CA GLY A 279 -30.62 2.39 14.97
C GLY A 279 -30.16 1.45 16.09
N LYS A 280 -29.97 0.15 15.81
CA LYS A 280 -29.49 -0.84 16.78
C LYS A 280 -28.24 -1.54 16.26
N TRP A 281 -27.26 -1.70 17.13
CA TRP A 281 -26.08 -2.51 16.87
C TRP A 281 -26.43 -3.99 17.01
N GLU A 282 -26.25 -4.75 15.95
CA GLU A 282 -26.44 -6.20 15.90
C GLU A 282 -25.11 -6.88 15.60
N GLU A 283 -24.73 -7.88 16.39
CA GLU A 283 -23.55 -8.71 16.13
C GLU A 283 -23.86 -9.66 14.98
N PHE A 284 -23.01 -9.62 13.95
CA PHE A 284 -23.13 -10.47 12.77
C PHE A 284 -22.36 -11.78 12.96
N ASP A 285 -21.08 -11.67 13.32
CA ASP A 285 -20.20 -12.81 13.52
C ASP A 285 -19.10 -12.46 14.52
N SER A 286 -18.50 -13.49 15.10
CA SER A 286 -17.39 -13.35 16.03
C SER A 286 -16.42 -14.50 15.92
N VAL A 287 -15.13 -14.17 15.98
CA VAL A 287 -14.06 -15.15 15.82
C VAL A 287 -12.89 -14.88 16.77
N VAL A 288 -12.03 -15.88 16.86
CA VAL A 288 -10.69 -15.78 17.44
C VAL A 288 -9.72 -15.32 16.35
N LEU A 289 -8.72 -14.53 16.73
CA LEU A 289 -7.76 -13.97 15.80
C LEU A 289 -6.89 -15.06 15.16
N ASN A 290 -6.64 -14.97 13.85
CA ASN A 290 -5.69 -15.85 13.19
C ASN A 290 -4.27 -15.58 13.74
N PRO A 291 -3.56 -16.60 14.26
CA PRO A 291 -2.29 -16.39 14.92
C PRO A 291 -1.14 -16.01 13.98
N ASP A 292 -1.27 -16.17 12.66
CA ASP A 292 -0.22 -15.83 11.71
C ASP A 292 -0.38 -14.39 11.20
N SER A 293 -1.53 -14.11 10.57
CA SER A 293 -1.83 -12.83 9.92
C SER A 293 -2.26 -11.73 10.88
N ARG A 294 -2.72 -12.12 12.08
CA ARG A 294 -3.40 -11.22 13.03
C ARG A 294 -4.55 -10.48 12.34
N ALA A 295 -5.19 -11.16 11.41
CA ALA A 295 -6.28 -10.64 10.62
C ALA A 295 -7.39 -11.67 10.51
N VAL A 296 -8.60 -11.17 10.29
CA VAL A 296 -9.82 -11.98 10.11
C VAL A 296 -10.55 -11.45 8.90
N ASN A 297 -11.02 -12.34 8.03
CA ASN A 297 -12.00 -12.00 7.01
C ASN A 297 -13.40 -12.43 7.47
N PHE A 298 -14.31 -11.47 7.53
CA PHE A 298 -15.74 -11.71 7.70
C PHE A 298 -16.38 -11.74 6.32
N THR A 299 -17.19 -12.77 6.08
CA THR A 299 -17.97 -12.91 4.85
C THR A 299 -19.45 -12.83 5.20
N VAL A 300 -20.14 -11.83 4.66
CA VAL A 300 -21.58 -11.63 4.79
C VAL A 300 -22.22 -11.93 3.44
N GLU A 301 -22.88 -13.08 3.36
CA GLU A 301 -23.72 -13.43 2.20
C GLU A 301 -25.04 -12.64 2.22
N ASP A 302 -25.71 -12.54 1.07
CA ASP A 302 -27.02 -11.89 0.91
C ASP A 302 -27.08 -10.43 1.44
N TRP A 303 -26.00 -9.67 1.24
CA TRP A 303 -25.93 -8.23 1.52
C TRP A 303 -26.97 -7.45 0.72
N LYS A 304 -28.09 -7.15 1.38
CA LYS A 304 -29.30 -6.54 0.78
C LYS A 304 -29.47 -5.04 1.03
N TYR A 305 -28.55 -4.42 1.77
CA TYR A 305 -28.69 -3.03 2.17
C TYR A 305 -28.40 -2.09 1.00
N LYS A 306 -29.32 -1.15 0.77
CA LYS A 306 -29.26 -0.15 -0.31
C LYS A 306 -28.92 1.26 0.17
N GLU A 307 -28.54 1.39 1.44
CA GLU A 307 -28.13 2.64 2.08
C GLU A 307 -26.80 2.43 2.80
N ASP A 308 -26.15 3.51 3.22
CA ASP A 308 -24.94 3.44 4.04
C ASP A 308 -25.24 2.69 5.35
N VAL A 309 -24.45 1.66 5.66
CA VAL A 309 -24.58 0.88 6.89
C VAL A 309 -23.35 1.10 7.77
N PRO A 310 -23.48 1.77 8.93
CA PRO A 310 -22.39 1.86 9.89
C PRO A 310 -22.02 0.45 10.37
N TYR A 311 -20.72 0.16 10.42
CA TYR A 311 -20.19 -1.05 11.04
C TYR A 311 -19.26 -0.68 12.19
N ARG A 312 -19.08 -1.62 13.12
CA ARG A 312 -17.98 -1.58 14.07
C ARG A 312 -17.38 -2.96 14.28
N LEU A 313 -16.07 -2.98 14.46
CA LEU A 313 -15.35 -4.13 14.98
C LEU A 313 -15.17 -3.93 16.47
N VAL A 314 -15.42 -4.98 17.27
CA VAL A 314 -15.23 -4.94 18.72
C VAL A 314 -14.26 -6.04 19.14
N ALA A 315 -13.12 -5.64 19.69
CA ALA A 315 -12.16 -6.55 20.29
C ALA A 315 -12.37 -6.56 21.80
N GLU A 316 -12.80 -7.72 22.32
CA GLU A 316 -12.96 -7.99 23.75
C GLU A 316 -11.70 -8.73 24.23
N ILE A 317 -10.91 -8.09 25.10
CA ILE A 317 -9.62 -8.61 25.55
C ILE A 317 -9.65 -8.80 27.08
N PRO A 318 -9.61 -10.05 27.57
CA PRO A 318 -9.48 -10.33 28.99
C PRO A 318 -8.10 -9.92 29.52
N LEU A 319 -8.10 -9.08 30.55
CA LEU A 319 -6.95 -8.73 31.40
C LEU A 319 -7.02 -9.51 32.72
N GLU A 320 -6.06 -9.32 33.62
CA GLU A 320 -6.00 -10.03 34.91
C GLU A 320 -7.24 -9.76 35.79
N ASN A 321 -7.76 -8.53 35.77
CA ASN A 321 -8.83 -8.07 36.65
C ASN A 321 -10.12 -7.62 35.93
N GLU A 322 -10.09 -7.39 34.61
CA GLU A 322 -11.22 -6.91 33.83
C GLU A 322 -11.23 -7.49 32.41
N THR A 323 -12.29 -7.22 31.65
CA THR A 323 -12.30 -7.42 30.19
C THR A 323 -12.45 -6.07 29.53
N ARG A 324 -11.50 -5.71 28.67
CA ARG A 324 -11.45 -4.40 28.03
C ARG A 324 -11.91 -4.48 26.59
N ASN A 325 -12.76 -3.54 26.19
CA ASN A 325 -13.38 -3.51 24.87
C ASN A 325 -12.82 -2.35 24.05
N TYR A 326 -12.31 -2.69 22.86
CA TYR A 326 -11.81 -1.73 21.88
C TYR A 326 -12.68 -1.74 20.63
N GLN A 327 -12.95 -0.56 20.07
CA GLN A 327 -13.84 -0.43 18.93
C GLN A 327 -13.16 0.27 17.75
N TYR A 328 -13.39 -0.25 16.57
CA TYR A 328 -13.05 0.41 15.30
C TYR A 328 -14.33 0.60 14.50
N ASN A 329 -14.69 1.85 14.25
CA ASN A 329 -15.94 2.20 13.57
C ASN A 329 -15.68 2.55 12.10
N GLY A 330 -16.61 2.18 11.22
CA GLY A 330 -16.57 2.55 9.81
C GLY A 330 -17.95 2.49 9.17
N THR A 331 -18.00 2.56 7.84
CA THR A 331 -19.24 2.50 7.07
C THR A 331 -19.07 1.60 5.86
N ILE A 332 -20.02 0.68 5.65
CA ILE A 332 -20.20 0.04 4.35
C ILE A 332 -21.03 1.01 3.51
N SER A 333 -20.37 1.63 2.52
CA SER A 333 -21.02 2.62 1.65
C SER A 333 -22.08 1.96 0.79
N LYS A 334 -23.18 2.68 0.57
CA LYS A 334 -24.14 2.39 -0.48
C LYS A 334 -23.42 2.31 -1.82
N GLU A 335 -23.64 1.23 -2.56
CA GLU A 335 -23.13 1.11 -3.92
C GLU A 335 -23.70 2.23 -4.82
N PRO A 336 -22.86 3.06 -5.46
CA PRO A 336 -23.31 4.19 -6.28
C PRO A 336 -23.72 3.75 -7.69
N ILE A 337 -24.46 2.65 -7.82
CA ILE A 337 -24.89 2.08 -9.11
C ILE A 337 -25.69 3.07 -9.97
N GLU A 338 -26.43 3.98 -9.33
CA GLU A 338 -27.23 5.02 -9.99
C GLU A 338 -26.41 6.26 -10.39
N LYS A 339 -25.18 6.43 -9.88
CA LYS A 339 -24.35 7.58 -10.28
C LYS A 339 -23.94 7.45 -11.74
N GLU A 340 -24.05 8.54 -12.50
CA GLU A 340 -23.53 8.58 -13.87
C GLU A 340 -22.00 8.54 -13.91
N GLU A 341 -21.35 9.20 -12.95
CA GLU A 341 -19.90 9.27 -12.81
C GLU A 341 -19.45 8.52 -11.54
N VAL A 342 -18.57 7.55 -11.73
CA VAL A 342 -17.96 6.77 -10.66
C VAL A 342 -16.45 7.01 -10.69
N SER A 343 -15.86 7.33 -9.55
CA SER A 343 -14.45 7.69 -9.45
C SER A 343 -13.62 6.71 -8.63
N ALA A 344 -12.43 6.37 -9.10
CA ALA A 344 -11.48 5.50 -8.44
C ALA A 344 -10.15 6.24 -8.20
N ALA A 345 -9.72 6.33 -6.94
CA ALA A 345 -8.39 6.85 -6.60
C ALA A 345 -7.34 5.75 -6.76
N VAL A 346 -6.18 6.10 -7.31
CA VAL A 346 -5.13 5.15 -7.72
C VAL A 346 -3.83 5.46 -7.00
N PHE A 347 -3.27 4.42 -6.36
CA PHE A 347 -2.07 4.48 -5.54
C PHE A 347 -1.16 3.27 -5.79
N SER A 348 0.16 3.47 -5.70
CA SER A 348 1.16 2.41 -5.66
C SER A 348 2.49 2.95 -5.11
N CYS A 349 3.47 2.08 -4.88
CA CYS A 349 4.88 2.43 -4.66
C CYS A 349 5.10 3.39 -3.48
N ASN A 350 4.90 2.86 -2.27
CA ASN A 350 4.91 3.62 -1.04
C ASN A 350 6.15 3.32 -0.17
N PHE A 351 7.30 3.92 -0.51
CA PHE A 351 8.43 3.98 0.42
C PHE A 351 8.12 4.89 1.63
N HIS A 352 8.91 4.83 2.70
CA HIS A 352 8.57 5.53 3.95
C HIS A 352 8.94 7.03 4.02
N PHE A 353 9.42 7.66 2.94
CA PHE A 353 10.00 9.01 3.02
C PHE A 353 9.00 10.06 3.53
N GLY A 354 7.74 9.97 3.13
CA GLY A 354 6.68 10.90 3.52
C GLY A 354 5.83 10.47 4.70
N PHE A 355 6.17 9.38 5.40
CA PHE A 355 5.36 8.88 6.52
C PHE A 355 5.17 9.97 7.59
N PRO A 356 3.93 10.28 8.04
CA PRO A 356 2.71 9.47 7.90
C PRO A 356 1.74 9.89 6.78
N ASP A 357 2.22 10.59 5.75
CA ASP A 357 1.49 10.87 4.50
C ASP A 357 0.17 11.65 4.66
N ASN A 358 0.11 12.52 5.67
CA ASN A 358 -1.08 13.34 5.97
C ASN A 358 -1.59 14.16 4.77
N ASP A 359 -0.67 14.66 3.96
CA ASP A 359 -0.96 15.42 2.75
C ASP A 359 -1.79 14.61 1.75
N ILE A 360 -1.50 13.30 1.61
CA ILE A 360 -2.25 12.41 0.72
C ILE A 360 -3.68 12.23 1.24
N TYR A 361 -3.86 11.84 2.50
CA TYR A 361 -5.19 11.67 3.09
C TYR A 361 -6.03 12.94 2.99
N ASN A 362 -5.44 14.10 3.35
CA ASN A 362 -6.13 15.37 3.34
C ASN A 362 -6.62 15.76 1.94
N ASN A 363 -5.82 15.50 0.91
CA ASN A 363 -6.20 15.83 -0.46
C ASN A 363 -7.20 14.84 -1.07
N VAL A 364 -6.97 13.54 -0.92
CA VAL A 364 -7.86 12.50 -1.45
C VAL A 364 -9.25 12.60 -0.81
N SER A 365 -9.32 12.91 0.49
CA SER A 365 -10.61 13.11 1.19
C SER A 365 -11.45 14.24 0.59
N LYS A 366 -10.81 15.30 0.07
CA LYS A 366 -11.50 16.40 -0.62
C LYS A 366 -12.02 15.97 -2.00
N LEU A 367 -11.34 15.03 -2.67
CA LEU A 367 -11.81 14.44 -3.93
C LEU A 367 -12.99 13.48 -3.72
N ASN A 368 -13.08 12.86 -2.54
CA ASN A 368 -14.14 11.93 -2.14
C ASN A 368 -14.42 10.83 -3.19
N PRO A 369 -13.41 10.02 -3.55
CA PRO A 369 -13.58 8.94 -4.53
C PRO A 369 -14.61 7.91 -4.08
N ASP A 370 -15.17 7.16 -5.03
CA ASP A 370 -16.10 6.07 -4.78
C ASP A 370 -15.38 4.73 -4.49
N ILE A 371 -14.21 4.55 -5.11
CA ILE A 371 -13.39 3.33 -5.08
C ILE A 371 -11.94 3.70 -4.76
N ILE A 372 -11.25 2.87 -3.98
CA ILE A 372 -9.84 3.03 -3.62
C ILE A 372 -9.01 1.87 -4.18
N LEU A 373 -7.94 2.17 -4.93
CA LEU A 373 -7.08 1.17 -5.57
C LEU A 373 -5.63 1.34 -5.09
N PHE A 374 -5.10 0.32 -4.41
CA PHE A 374 -3.67 0.18 -4.09
C PHE A 374 -3.10 -0.99 -4.90
N LEU A 375 -2.25 -0.68 -5.87
CA LEU A 375 -1.86 -1.60 -6.94
C LEU A 375 -0.41 -2.09 -6.80
N GLY A 376 0.02 -2.39 -5.57
CA GLY A 376 1.38 -2.89 -5.32
C GLY A 376 2.27 -1.95 -4.52
N ASP A 377 3.29 -2.53 -3.91
CA ASP A 377 4.33 -1.85 -3.14
C ASP A 377 3.76 -0.97 -2.02
N GLN A 378 2.85 -1.54 -1.23
CA GLN A 378 2.26 -0.91 -0.06
C GLN A 378 3.36 -0.48 0.95
N PHE A 379 4.48 -1.21 0.96
CA PHE A 379 5.73 -0.89 1.65
C PHE A 379 6.91 -1.60 0.97
N TYR A 380 8.13 -1.32 1.43
CA TYR A 380 9.37 -1.97 0.98
C TYR A 380 10.08 -2.69 2.12
N GLU A 381 11.04 -3.56 1.83
CA GLU A 381 11.80 -4.32 2.83
C GLU A 381 12.50 -3.39 3.83
N GLY A 382 12.95 -2.23 3.37
CA GLY A 382 13.57 -1.18 4.18
C GLY A 382 12.60 -0.33 5.01
N THR A 383 11.28 -0.52 4.88
CA THR A 383 10.27 0.32 5.53
C THR A 383 10.43 0.37 7.05
N GLY A 384 10.47 1.59 7.59
CA GLY A 384 10.73 1.90 9.00
C GLY A 384 12.20 1.80 9.43
N GLY A 385 13.16 1.59 8.51
CA GLY A 385 14.59 1.79 8.78
C GLY A 385 15.35 0.62 9.40
N PHE A 386 14.73 -0.56 9.53
CA PHE A 386 15.35 -1.72 10.17
C PHE A 386 15.53 -2.95 9.26
N GLY A 387 15.24 -2.82 7.97
CA GLY A 387 15.30 -3.92 6.99
C GLY A 387 14.21 -4.97 7.19
N ALA A 388 14.43 -6.13 6.55
CA ALA A 388 13.55 -7.29 6.58
C ALA A 388 14.20 -8.50 7.25
N ASP A 389 13.39 -9.25 8.00
CA ASP A 389 13.81 -10.50 8.64
C ASP A 389 13.52 -11.69 7.70
N TYR A 390 14.57 -12.20 7.04
CA TYR A 390 14.49 -13.36 6.14
C TYR A 390 14.66 -14.71 6.85
N VAL A 391 15.34 -14.71 8.00
CA VAL A 391 15.65 -15.90 8.81
C VAL A 391 15.13 -15.72 10.23
N GLY A 392 15.10 -16.81 11.00
CA GLY A 392 14.59 -16.84 12.37
C GLY A 392 13.19 -17.47 12.44
N SER A 393 12.57 -17.36 13.61
CA SER A 393 11.25 -17.96 13.84
C SER A 393 10.22 -17.41 12.86
N TYR A 394 9.29 -18.28 12.45
CA TYR A 394 8.21 -17.90 11.54
C TYR A 394 7.39 -16.72 12.09
N ASP A 395 7.11 -16.74 13.38
CA ASP A 395 6.34 -15.70 14.06
C ASP A 395 7.01 -14.31 13.98
N LYS A 396 8.31 -14.23 14.27
CA LYS A 396 9.05 -12.95 14.20
C LYS A 396 9.13 -12.42 12.77
N ARG A 397 9.20 -13.30 11.77
CA ARG A 397 9.12 -12.91 10.35
C ARG A 397 7.72 -12.40 9.96
N CYS A 398 6.66 -12.95 10.53
CA CYS A 398 5.30 -12.42 10.37
C CYS A 398 5.18 -11.04 11.02
N LEU A 399 5.65 -10.86 12.25
CA LEU A 399 5.61 -9.57 12.96
C LEU A 399 6.46 -8.50 12.26
N ASP A 400 7.59 -8.86 11.63
CA ASP A 400 8.39 -7.94 10.83
C ASP A 400 7.65 -7.40 9.59
N TYR A 401 6.87 -8.27 8.93
CA TYR A 401 5.96 -7.86 7.86
C TYR A 401 4.85 -6.96 8.41
N LEU A 402 4.19 -7.41 9.48
CA LEU A 402 3.06 -6.71 10.07
C LEU A 402 3.43 -5.30 10.52
N ARG A 403 4.64 -5.07 11.05
CA ARG A 403 5.13 -3.70 11.34
C ARG A 403 5.05 -2.77 10.12
N LYS A 404 5.45 -3.24 8.94
CA LYS A 404 5.46 -2.43 7.71
C LYS A 404 4.05 -2.25 7.17
N TRP A 405 3.25 -3.31 7.22
CA TRP A 405 1.82 -3.28 6.91
C TRP A 405 1.04 -2.32 7.82
N TYR A 406 1.42 -2.24 9.09
CA TYR A 406 0.82 -1.31 10.04
C TYR A 406 1.19 0.13 9.74
N MET A 407 2.42 0.42 9.30
CA MET A 407 2.76 1.76 8.83
C MET A 407 1.88 2.17 7.63
N PHE A 408 1.67 1.28 6.66
CA PHE A 408 0.74 1.52 5.56
C PHE A 408 -0.67 1.85 6.08
N GLY A 409 -1.22 1.00 6.95
CA GLY A 409 -2.54 1.23 7.54
C GLY A 409 -2.61 2.54 8.34
N TRP A 410 -1.53 2.93 9.02
CA TRP A 410 -1.50 4.16 9.80
C TRP A 410 -1.50 5.43 8.96
N SER A 411 -0.94 5.37 7.76
CA SER A 411 -1.01 6.46 6.77
C SER A 411 -2.40 6.53 6.11
N TYR A 412 -2.98 5.38 5.73
CA TYR A 412 -4.08 5.38 4.74
C TYR A 412 -5.42 4.83 5.19
N ARG A 413 -5.55 4.27 6.41
CA ARG A 413 -6.82 3.64 6.86
C ARG A 413 -8.04 4.53 6.73
N GLU A 414 -7.90 5.84 6.90
CA GLU A 414 -9.01 6.78 6.78
C GLU A 414 -9.52 6.93 5.34
N ILE A 415 -8.69 6.64 4.32
CA ILE A 415 -9.06 6.69 2.90
C ILE A 415 -10.02 5.54 2.55
N PHE A 416 -9.79 4.34 3.09
CA PHE A 416 -10.55 3.13 2.75
C PHE A 416 -11.48 2.62 3.87
N ARG A 417 -11.46 3.20 5.08
CA ARG A 417 -12.36 2.81 6.19
C ARG A 417 -13.84 2.81 5.80
N HIS A 418 -14.23 3.76 4.94
CA HIS A 418 -15.62 4.00 4.54
C HIS A 418 -15.88 3.70 3.07
N LYS A 419 -14.88 3.26 2.30
CA LYS A 419 -14.97 3.07 0.85
C LYS A 419 -14.51 1.66 0.50
N PRO A 420 -15.14 0.99 -0.47
CA PRO A 420 -14.62 -0.29 -0.91
C PRO A 420 -13.26 -0.07 -1.57
N CYS A 421 -12.36 -1.03 -1.37
CA CYS A 421 -11.01 -0.96 -1.89
C CYS A 421 -10.58 -2.27 -2.53
N ALA A 422 -9.63 -2.17 -3.46
CA ALA A 422 -8.81 -3.28 -3.88
C ALA A 422 -7.36 -2.97 -3.52
N ILE A 423 -6.75 -3.85 -2.73
CA ILE A 423 -5.33 -3.80 -2.36
C ILE A 423 -4.69 -5.09 -2.84
N ILE A 424 -3.68 -5.00 -3.70
CA ILE A 424 -3.00 -6.16 -4.28
C ILE A 424 -1.49 -6.07 -4.05
N PRO A 425 -0.83 -7.18 -3.64
CA PRO A 425 0.61 -7.19 -3.44
C PRO A 425 1.38 -7.14 -4.76
N ASP A 426 2.57 -6.57 -4.69
CA ASP A 426 3.62 -6.65 -5.71
C ASP A 426 4.89 -7.31 -5.13
N ASP A 427 6.05 -7.16 -5.76
CA ASP A 427 7.30 -7.79 -5.39
C ASP A 427 7.81 -7.37 -4.00
N HIS A 428 7.84 -6.08 -3.68
CA HIS A 428 8.39 -5.61 -2.41
C HIS A 428 7.54 -6.02 -1.20
N ASP A 429 6.24 -6.21 -1.38
CA ASP A 429 5.34 -6.73 -0.34
C ASP A 429 5.71 -8.13 0.14
N VAL A 430 6.27 -8.95 -0.77
CA VAL A 430 6.74 -10.32 -0.50
C VAL A 430 8.26 -10.41 -0.30
N TYR A 431 8.89 -9.27 -0.02
CA TYR A 431 10.33 -9.11 0.20
C TYR A 431 11.20 -9.47 -1.00
N HIS A 432 10.77 -9.10 -2.19
CA HIS A 432 11.56 -9.16 -3.41
C HIS A 432 11.85 -7.74 -3.92
N GLY A 433 13.06 -7.52 -4.43
CA GLY A 433 13.32 -6.35 -5.27
C GLY A 433 12.72 -6.50 -6.68
N ASN A 434 12.60 -7.75 -7.15
CA ASN A 434 11.87 -8.17 -8.34
C ASN A 434 11.41 -9.61 -8.11
N VAL A 435 10.16 -9.94 -8.45
CA VAL A 435 9.62 -11.29 -8.28
C VAL A 435 9.18 -11.90 -9.60
N TRP A 436 9.78 -13.05 -9.91
CA TRP A 436 9.36 -13.93 -11.00
C TRP A 436 8.73 -15.15 -10.38
N GLY A 437 7.40 -15.14 -10.20
CA GLY A 437 6.72 -16.10 -9.35
C GLY A 437 6.82 -17.57 -9.81
N GLU A 438 7.08 -17.83 -11.11
CA GLU A 438 7.30 -19.17 -11.68
C GLU A 438 6.20 -20.19 -11.28
N GLY A 439 4.97 -19.70 -11.13
CA GLY A 439 3.83 -20.47 -10.67
C GLY A 439 4.00 -20.96 -9.23
N GLY A 440 4.51 -20.13 -8.33
CA GLY A 440 4.70 -20.44 -6.90
C GLY A 440 5.92 -21.29 -6.58
N LYS A 441 6.95 -21.29 -7.45
CA LYS A 441 8.18 -22.06 -7.19
C LYS A 441 8.88 -21.54 -5.92
N LYS A 442 9.69 -22.38 -5.29
CA LYS A 442 10.65 -21.95 -4.27
C LYS A 442 11.90 -21.38 -4.92
N ALA A 443 12.30 -20.18 -4.53
CA ALA A 443 13.60 -19.62 -4.92
C ALA A 443 14.76 -20.37 -4.26
N ASP A 444 15.90 -20.44 -4.95
CA ASP A 444 17.16 -20.94 -4.41
C ASP A 444 17.83 -19.88 -3.53
N VAL A 445 17.68 -20.04 -2.21
CA VAL A 445 18.27 -19.15 -1.19
C VAL A 445 19.58 -19.68 -0.61
N SER A 446 20.22 -20.67 -1.25
CA SER A 446 21.48 -21.27 -0.79
C SER A 446 22.62 -20.24 -0.63
N ASN A 447 22.60 -19.18 -1.44
CA ASN A 447 23.54 -18.07 -1.41
C ASN A 447 22.94 -16.79 -0.78
N GLY A 448 21.98 -16.94 0.12
CA GLY A 448 21.29 -15.82 0.78
C GLY A 448 20.03 -15.35 0.05
N TYR A 449 19.52 -14.18 0.43
CA TYR A 449 18.21 -13.65 0.00
C TYR A 449 18.30 -12.47 -0.99
N GLY A 450 19.49 -12.28 -1.58
CA GLY A 450 19.76 -11.21 -2.54
C GLY A 450 19.34 -11.54 -3.98
N MET A 451 19.90 -10.80 -4.93
CA MET A 451 19.58 -10.89 -6.37
C MET A 451 19.69 -12.32 -6.93
N THR A 452 20.66 -13.12 -6.48
CA THR A 452 20.85 -14.50 -6.93
C THR A 452 19.64 -15.39 -6.64
N ALA A 453 19.02 -15.22 -5.47
CA ALA A 453 17.82 -15.94 -5.11
C ALA A 453 16.62 -15.47 -5.93
N GLN A 454 16.51 -14.16 -6.19
CA GLN A 454 15.48 -13.63 -7.07
C GLN A 454 15.60 -14.30 -8.44
N ASP A 455 16.78 -14.22 -9.07
CA ASP A 455 17.03 -14.69 -10.44
C ASP A 455 16.80 -16.19 -10.63
N SER A 456 16.80 -16.99 -9.55
CA SER A 456 16.46 -18.42 -9.61
C SER A 456 14.97 -18.70 -9.89
N GLY A 457 14.13 -17.67 -9.75
CA GLY A 457 12.68 -17.72 -9.88
C GLY A 457 11.98 -18.36 -8.69
N GLY A 458 10.77 -17.89 -8.41
CA GLY A 458 9.97 -18.28 -7.26
C GLY A 458 10.08 -17.32 -6.08
N TYR A 459 9.53 -17.73 -4.93
CA TYR A 459 9.49 -16.95 -3.70
C TYR A 459 10.68 -17.27 -2.78
N LYS A 460 11.33 -16.21 -2.27
CA LYS A 460 12.41 -16.28 -1.27
C LYS A 460 11.90 -16.71 0.10
N MET A 461 10.69 -16.29 0.46
CA MET A 461 10.05 -16.62 1.73
C MET A 461 9.27 -17.94 1.65
N THR A 462 8.97 -18.53 2.80
CA THR A 462 8.20 -19.78 2.92
C THR A 462 6.75 -19.57 2.45
N ALA A 463 6.13 -20.60 1.86
CA ALA A 463 4.77 -20.51 1.32
C ALA A 463 3.73 -20.04 2.34
N ASP A 464 3.80 -20.50 3.59
CA ASP A 464 2.89 -20.05 4.66
C ASP A 464 3.00 -18.55 4.92
N TRP A 465 4.21 -17.99 4.84
CA TRP A 465 4.44 -16.56 5.01
C TRP A 465 3.90 -15.77 3.81
N VAL A 466 4.10 -16.28 2.58
CA VAL A 466 3.54 -15.67 1.36
C VAL A 466 2.01 -15.68 1.40
N ASN A 467 1.41 -16.78 1.85
CA ASN A 467 -0.04 -16.90 2.05
C ASN A 467 -0.53 -15.94 3.14
N MET A 468 0.23 -15.73 4.22
CA MET A 468 -0.08 -14.74 5.25
C MET A 468 -0.11 -13.31 4.67
N VAL A 469 0.90 -12.93 3.88
CA VAL A 469 0.95 -11.63 3.19
C VAL A 469 -0.21 -11.46 2.21
N GLN A 470 -0.52 -12.49 1.42
CA GLN A 470 -1.68 -12.44 0.52
C GLN A 470 -2.97 -12.30 1.31
N PHE A 471 -3.15 -13.05 2.40
CA PHE A 471 -4.36 -12.97 3.19
C PHE A 471 -4.58 -11.56 3.77
N THR A 472 -3.56 -10.92 4.32
CA THR A 472 -3.68 -9.58 4.92
C THR A 472 -4.05 -8.50 3.89
N GLN A 473 -3.60 -8.66 2.64
CA GLN A 473 -3.82 -7.69 1.58
C GLN A 473 -5.04 -7.98 0.71
N THR A 474 -5.37 -9.25 0.43
CA THR A 474 -6.35 -9.60 -0.63
C THR A 474 -7.57 -10.37 -0.13
N SER A 475 -7.63 -10.80 1.14
CA SER A 475 -8.77 -11.62 1.62
C SER A 475 -10.14 -10.91 1.54
N HIS A 476 -10.16 -9.58 1.49
CA HIS A 476 -11.38 -8.78 1.33
C HIS A 476 -11.86 -8.70 -0.13
N LEU A 477 -11.04 -9.11 -1.11
CA LEU A 477 -11.43 -9.16 -2.52
C LEU A 477 -12.49 -10.25 -2.77
N PRO A 478 -13.22 -10.20 -3.90
CA PRO A 478 -14.07 -11.31 -4.33
C PRO A 478 -13.31 -12.64 -4.38
N ASP A 479 -14.07 -13.73 -4.34
CA ASP A 479 -13.46 -15.06 -4.36
C ASP A 479 -12.69 -15.28 -5.69
N PRO A 480 -11.56 -16.00 -5.67
CA PRO A 480 -10.76 -16.19 -6.88
C PRO A 480 -11.55 -16.91 -7.98
N TYR A 481 -11.31 -16.54 -9.24
CA TYR A 481 -11.98 -17.19 -10.38
C TYR A 481 -11.73 -18.71 -10.40
N ASP A 482 -10.48 -19.12 -10.19
CA ASP A 482 -10.12 -20.50 -9.92
C ASP A 482 -9.18 -20.52 -8.71
N SER A 483 -9.71 -20.99 -7.57
CA SER A 483 -9.03 -20.99 -6.28
C SER A 483 -7.94 -22.07 -6.14
N THR A 484 -7.66 -22.85 -7.18
CA THR A 484 -6.63 -23.90 -7.13
C THR A 484 -5.26 -23.28 -6.79
N PRO A 485 -4.60 -23.70 -5.69
CA PRO A 485 -3.28 -23.19 -5.34
C PRO A 485 -2.24 -23.48 -6.43
N VAL A 486 -1.21 -22.65 -6.51
CA VAL A 486 -0.02 -22.92 -7.34
C VAL A 486 0.97 -23.81 -6.59
N LYS A 487 2.22 -23.92 -7.07
CA LYS A 487 3.26 -24.70 -6.39
C LYS A 487 3.44 -24.23 -4.94
N GLN A 488 3.92 -25.15 -4.10
CA GLN A 488 4.06 -24.97 -2.65
C GLN A 488 2.75 -24.65 -1.89
N ASN A 489 1.58 -24.92 -2.49
CA ASN A 489 0.27 -24.59 -1.90
C ASN A 489 0.10 -23.09 -1.63
N ILE A 490 0.72 -22.25 -2.48
CA ILE A 490 0.50 -20.80 -2.44
C ILE A 490 -0.84 -20.50 -3.09
N GLY A 491 -1.71 -19.77 -2.40
CA GLY A 491 -3.03 -19.37 -2.91
C GLY A 491 -2.95 -18.37 -4.06
N VAL A 492 -4.10 -18.13 -4.68
CA VAL A 492 -4.31 -17.15 -5.76
C VAL A 492 -5.49 -16.24 -5.41
N TYR A 493 -5.52 -15.04 -5.98
CA TYR A 493 -6.56 -14.04 -5.75
C TYR A 493 -7.08 -13.36 -7.03
N TYR A 494 -6.53 -13.68 -8.22
CA TYR A 494 -7.06 -13.12 -9.46
C TYR A 494 -8.56 -13.43 -9.61
N THR A 495 -9.35 -12.39 -9.91
CA THR A 495 -10.82 -12.45 -9.89
C THR A 495 -11.44 -11.27 -10.65
N SER A 496 -12.76 -11.34 -10.84
CA SER A 496 -13.55 -10.20 -11.27
C SER A 496 -14.17 -9.49 -10.06
N TRP A 497 -14.16 -8.16 -10.06
CA TRP A 497 -14.89 -7.34 -9.10
C TRP A 497 -15.89 -6.44 -9.82
N ASN A 498 -17.17 -6.74 -9.68
CA ASN A 498 -18.26 -5.89 -10.20
C ASN A 498 -18.75 -4.96 -9.09
N TYR A 499 -18.67 -3.64 -9.33
CA TYR A 499 -19.11 -2.60 -8.41
C TYR A 499 -19.44 -1.30 -9.15
N ALA A 500 -20.57 -0.68 -8.81
CA ALA A 500 -21.07 0.59 -9.33
C ALA A 500 -21.26 0.61 -10.87
N GLY A 501 -21.48 -0.55 -11.49
CA GLY A 501 -21.58 -0.68 -12.96
C GLY A 501 -20.22 -0.80 -13.65
N LEU A 502 -19.13 -0.95 -12.91
CA LEU A 502 -17.80 -1.25 -13.45
C LEU A 502 -17.48 -2.72 -13.16
N SER A 503 -16.88 -3.41 -14.12
CA SER A 503 -16.32 -4.74 -13.92
C SER A 503 -14.80 -4.65 -14.02
N PHE A 504 -14.13 -4.91 -12.91
CA PHE A 504 -12.67 -4.94 -12.79
C PHE A 504 -12.18 -6.38 -12.96
N ALA A 505 -11.20 -6.62 -13.83
CA ALA A 505 -10.37 -7.83 -13.79
C ALA A 505 -9.13 -7.55 -12.95
N ILE A 506 -9.00 -8.23 -11.81
CA ILE A 506 -7.87 -8.11 -10.90
C ILE A 506 -6.87 -9.22 -11.23
N LEU A 507 -5.63 -8.84 -11.54
CA LEU A 507 -4.58 -9.76 -11.99
C LEU A 507 -3.50 -10.01 -10.93
N GLU A 508 -2.80 -11.13 -11.12
CA GLU A 508 -1.57 -11.53 -10.44
C GLU A 508 -0.43 -11.59 -11.47
N ASP A 509 0.01 -10.44 -11.97
CA ASP A 509 0.96 -10.41 -13.10
C ASP A 509 2.37 -10.89 -12.72
N ARG A 510 2.69 -10.90 -11.42
CA ARG A 510 3.93 -11.41 -10.83
C ARG A 510 3.94 -12.92 -10.61
N LYS A 511 2.79 -13.52 -10.29
CA LYS A 511 2.66 -14.89 -9.75
C LYS A 511 3.15 -15.98 -10.72
N PHE A 512 2.84 -15.78 -12.00
CA PHE A 512 3.09 -16.77 -13.06
C PHE A 512 4.23 -16.37 -13.99
N LYS A 513 4.80 -15.18 -13.79
CA LYS A 513 5.87 -14.64 -14.62
C LYS A 513 7.10 -15.53 -14.54
N SER A 514 7.63 -15.90 -15.70
CA SER A 514 8.88 -16.67 -15.81
C SER A 514 10.06 -15.85 -15.32
N ALA A 515 11.08 -16.48 -14.76
CA ALA A 515 12.33 -15.80 -14.45
C ALA A 515 13.17 -15.71 -15.73
N PRO A 516 13.61 -14.51 -16.15
CA PRO A 516 14.29 -14.37 -17.44
C PRO A 516 15.58 -15.19 -17.52
N LYS A 517 16.31 -15.33 -16.42
CA LYS A 517 17.51 -16.18 -16.34
C LYS A 517 17.24 -17.66 -16.61
N ASN A 518 16.03 -18.15 -16.33
CA ASN A 518 15.67 -19.56 -16.56
C ASN A 518 15.30 -19.84 -18.03
N VAL A 519 14.92 -18.82 -18.80
CA VAL A 519 14.39 -18.99 -20.16
C VAL A 519 15.29 -18.41 -21.24
N LEU A 520 16.04 -17.34 -20.94
CA LEU A 520 16.99 -16.74 -21.87
C LEU A 520 18.31 -17.53 -21.91
N PRO A 521 19.02 -17.49 -23.04
CA PRO A 521 20.28 -18.20 -23.16
C PRO A 521 21.39 -17.52 -22.33
N GLU A 522 22.41 -18.28 -21.93
CA GLU A 522 23.46 -17.82 -21.01
C GLU A 522 24.21 -16.58 -21.52
N GLU A 523 24.31 -16.38 -22.83
CA GLU A 523 24.95 -15.21 -23.44
C GLU A 523 24.22 -13.90 -23.11
N ALA A 524 22.95 -13.93 -22.70
CA ALA A 524 22.23 -12.74 -22.22
C ALA A 524 22.81 -12.23 -20.89
N GLN A 525 23.45 -13.11 -20.11
CA GLN A 525 24.03 -12.80 -18.80
C GLN A 525 23.03 -12.09 -17.88
N VAL A 526 21.79 -12.57 -17.82
CA VAL A 526 20.72 -11.94 -17.04
C VAL A 526 21.14 -11.81 -15.58
N ARG A 527 21.02 -10.59 -15.05
CA ARG A 527 21.20 -10.27 -13.64
C ARG A 527 20.04 -9.38 -13.19
N ASN A 528 19.23 -9.91 -12.28
CA ASN A 528 18.07 -9.25 -11.71
C ASN A 528 17.09 -8.66 -12.76
N GLY A 529 16.80 -9.43 -13.81
CA GLY A 529 15.95 -8.95 -14.92
C GLY A 529 16.63 -8.05 -15.96
N TRP A 530 17.91 -7.71 -15.77
CA TRP A 530 18.69 -6.88 -16.70
C TRP A 530 19.71 -7.71 -17.49
N ILE A 531 19.76 -7.51 -18.81
CA ILE A 531 20.76 -8.09 -19.69
C ILE A 531 22.10 -7.37 -19.48
N GLN A 532 23.15 -8.11 -19.11
CA GLN A 532 24.48 -7.54 -18.89
C GLN A 532 25.34 -7.53 -20.16
N ASN A 533 25.05 -8.42 -21.11
CA ASN A 533 25.72 -8.45 -22.40
C ASN A 533 25.18 -7.37 -23.34
N ARG A 534 25.99 -6.34 -23.62
CA ARG A 534 25.60 -5.20 -24.49
C ARG A 534 25.33 -5.58 -25.94
N ASP A 535 25.87 -6.70 -26.42
CA ASP A 535 25.68 -7.17 -27.79
C ASP A 535 24.44 -8.07 -27.94
N PHE A 536 23.76 -8.39 -26.84
CA PHE A 536 22.58 -9.26 -26.84
C PHE A 536 21.33 -8.48 -27.27
N ASP A 537 20.74 -8.89 -28.40
CA ASP A 537 19.51 -8.31 -28.92
C ASP A 537 18.27 -9.11 -28.48
N ILE A 538 17.60 -8.63 -27.44
CA ILE A 538 16.38 -9.25 -26.90
C ILE A 538 15.24 -9.35 -27.93
N LYS A 539 15.21 -8.46 -28.94
CA LYS A 539 14.12 -8.40 -29.93
C LYS A 539 14.07 -9.66 -30.79
N LYS A 540 15.20 -10.36 -30.94
CA LYS A 540 15.29 -11.66 -31.63
C LYS A 540 14.62 -12.80 -30.85
N TYR A 541 14.31 -12.58 -29.57
CA TYR A 541 13.69 -13.54 -28.66
C TYR A 541 12.23 -13.21 -28.36
N LYS A 542 11.55 -12.40 -29.21
CA LYS A 542 10.13 -12.06 -29.05
C LYS A 542 9.23 -13.28 -28.78
N ASN A 543 9.50 -14.39 -29.47
CA ASN A 543 8.70 -15.62 -29.42
C ASN A 543 9.24 -16.68 -28.45
N ILE A 544 10.08 -16.29 -27.49
CA ILE A 544 10.58 -17.21 -26.47
C ILE A 544 9.41 -17.82 -25.68
N GLU A 545 9.51 -19.11 -25.38
CA GLU A 545 8.51 -19.79 -24.54
C GLU A 545 8.74 -19.38 -23.08
N ALA A 546 7.97 -18.40 -22.64
CA ALA A 546 7.94 -17.85 -21.30
C ALA A 546 6.50 -17.47 -20.95
N SER A 547 6.21 -17.33 -19.67
CA SER A 547 4.89 -16.97 -19.14
C SER A 547 4.90 -15.55 -18.58
N LEU A 548 3.80 -14.81 -18.78
CA LEU A 548 3.48 -13.59 -18.05
C LEU A 548 2.38 -13.88 -17.01
N LEU A 549 1.12 -13.94 -17.46
CA LEU A 549 -0.05 -14.19 -16.62
C LEU A 549 -0.30 -15.69 -16.38
N GLY A 550 0.21 -16.55 -17.26
CA GLY A 550 -0.07 -17.98 -17.27
C GLY A 550 -1.45 -18.31 -17.84
N GLU A 551 -1.64 -19.57 -18.26
CA GLU A 551 -2.84 -20.05 -18.96
C GLU A 551 -4.13 -19.81 -18.17
N ARG A 552 -4.11 -20.05 -16.85
CA ARG A 552 -5.29 -19.89 -15.97
C ARG A 552 -5.82 -18.45 -15.95
N GLN A 553 -4.94 -17.45 -15.95
CA GLN A 553 -5.36 -16.05 -16.02
C GLN A 553 -5.78 -15.64 -17.43
N HIS A 554 -5.20 -16.23 -18.48
CA HIS A 554 -5.69 -16.03 -19.85
C HIS A 554 -7.12 -16.60 -20.01
N ASP A 555 -7.42 -17.76 -19.43
CA ASP A 555 -8.75 -18.35 -19.47
C ASP A 555 -9.76 -17.52 -18.66
N PHE A 556 -9.38 -17.08 -17.46
CA PHE A 556 -10.15 -16.07 -16.72
C PHE A 556 -10.45 -14.83 -17.57
N LEU A 557 -9.44 -14.25 -18.22
CA LEU A 557 -9.63 -13.04 -19.03
C LEU A 557 -10.53 -13.29 -20.25
N LYS A 558 -10.44 -14.46 -20.90
CA LYS A 558 -11.31 -14.83 -22.03
C LYS A 558 -12.77 -14.91 -21.57
N ASP A 559 -13.03 -15.54 -20.44
CA ASP A 559 -14.38 -15.63 -19.87
C ASP A 559 -14.89 -14.26 -19.40
N TRP A 560 -14.07 -13.50 -18.69
CA TRP A 560 -14.40 -12.17 -18.18
C TRP A 560 -14.71 -11.16 -19.29
N VAL A 561 -14.07 -11.28 -20.46
CA VAL A 561 -14.37 -10.44 -21.62
C VAL A 561 -15.83 -10.61 -22.05
N GLU A 562 -16.38 -11.83 -21.99
CA GLU A 562 -17.75 -12.14 -22.41
C GLU A 562 -18.79 -11.95 -21.28
N ASP A 563 -18.39 -12.01 -20.01
CA ASP A 563 -19.30 -11.77 -18.88
C ASP A 563 -19.54 -10.26 -18.64
N TRP A 564 -20.72 -9.76 -18.97
CA TRP A 564 -21.11 -8.36 -18.73
C TRP A 564 -22.16 -8.19 -17.64
N LYS A 565 -22.37 -9.20 -16.79
CA LYS A 565 -23.34 -9.11 -15.69
C LYS A 565 -23.02 -7.93 -14.77
N ASP A 566 -24.02 -7.09 -14.50
CA ASP A 566 -23.93 -5.89 -13.66
C ASP A 566 -22.84 -4.88 -14.09
N ALA A 567 -22.37 -4.97 -15.35
CA ALA A 567 -21.24 -4.21 -15.86
C ALA A 567 -21.64 -3.35 -17.06
N GLU A 568 -21.20 -2.11 -17.04
CA GLU A 568 -21.38 -1.12 -18.10
C GLU A 568 -20.07 -0.73 -18.78
N MET A 569 -18.96 -0.80 -18.04
CA MET A 569 -17.60 -0.58 -18.53
C MET A 569 -16.66 -1.59 -17.89
N LYS A 570 -15.55 -1.88 -18.59
CA LYS A 570 -14.57 -2.92 -18.23
C LYS A 570 -13.23 -2.29 -17.91
N VAL A 571 -12.60 -2.73 -16.83
CA VAL A 571 -11.32 -2.21 -16.34
C VAL A 571 -10.41 -3.36 -15.97
N VAL A 572 -9.12 -3.28 -16.30
CA VAL A 572 -8.10 -4.22 -15.86
C VAL A 572 -7.26 -3.56 -14.77
N LEU A 573 -6.99 -4.28 -13.69
CA LEU A 573 -6.09 -3.88 -12.61
C LEU A 573 -4.91 -4.86 -12.56
N SER A 574 -3.69 -4.34 -12.56
CA SER A 574 -2.47 -5.13 -12.36
C SER A 574 -1.41 -4.32 -11.62
N GLN A 575 -0.34 -4.99 -11.21
CA GLN A 575 0.80 -4.36 -10.56
C GLN A 575 1.55 -3.49 -11.56
N THR A 576 1.82 -4.01 -12.76
CA THR A 576 2.59 -3.31 -13.80
C THR A 576 1.82 -3.20 -15.12
N ASN A 577 1.98 -2.06 -15.80
CA ASN A 577 1.41 -1.84 -17.12
C ASN A 577 2.09 -2.72 -18.20
N PHE A 578 1.40 -3.08 -19.28
CA PHE A 578 1.90 -3.97 -20.36
C PHE A 578 2.88 -3.27 -21.34
N ALA A 579 3.86 -2.52 -20.81
CA ALA A 579 4.90 -1.82 -21.54
C ALA A 579 6.13 -1.55 -20.66
N THR A 580 7.27 -1.26 -21.28
CA THR A 580 8.46 -0.74 -20.58
C THR A 580 8.69 0.72 -21.00
N VAL A 581 8.18 1.67 -20.20
CA VAL A 581 8.23 3.07 -20.62
C VAL A 581 9.58 3.71 -20.30
N ALA A 582 10.20 3.36 -19.18
CA ALA A 582 11.36 4.09 -18.66
C ALA A 582 12.56 4.14 -19.63
N THR A 583 13.26 5.26 -19.62
CA THR A 583 14.60 5.46 -20.20
C THR A 583 15.65 5.63 -19.12
N LEU A 584 16.90 5.28 -19.43
CA LEU A 584 18.08 5.50 -18.60
C LEU A 584 19.23 6.02 -19.45
N PRO A 585 20.26 6.65 -18.85
CA PRO A 585 21.49 7.02 -19.55
C PRO A 585 22.03 5.89 -20.41
N GLU A 586 22.54 6.20 -21.60
CA GLU A 586 22.98 5.20 -22.59
C GLU A 586 24.06 4.23 -22.04
N ASP A 587 24.88 4.70 -21.11
CA ASP A 587 25.92 3.93 -20.44
C ASP A 587 25.40 3.06 -19.29
N ALA A 588 24.19 3.28 -18.79
CA ALA A 588 23.56 2.45 -17.76
C ALA A 588 23.31 1.02 -18.27
N ILE A 589 23.60 0.04 -17.39
CA ILE A 589 23.42 -1.40 -17.64
C ILE A 589 22.20 -1.94 -16.87
N ASP A 590 21.91 -1.35 -15.71
CA ASP A 590 20.79 -1.70 -14.85
C ASP A 590 20.24 -0.45 -14.14
N ASP A 591 19.22 -0.66 -13.31
CA ASP A 591 18.53 0.37 -12.55
C ASP A 591 19.27 0.85 -11.27
N SER A 592 20.46 0.35 -10.95
CA SER A 592 21.20 0.78 -9.77
C SER A 592 21.54 2.28 -9.76
N VAL A 593 21.57 2.89 -10.96
CA VAL A 593 21.82 4.32 -11.14
C VAL A 593 20.59 5.17 -10.78
N VAL A 594 19.39 4.60 -10.84
CA VAL A 594 18.10 5.32 -10.75
C VAL A 594 17.98 6.20 -9.49
N PRO A 595 18.30 5.72 -8.28
CA PRO A 595 18.15 6.52 -7.06
C PRO A 595 18.99 7.80 -7.01
N SER A 596 20.03 7.86 -7.86
CA SER A 596 21.05 8.91 -7.92
C SER A 596 21.01 9.72 -9.22
N LEU A 597 20.04 9.47 -10.10
CA LEU A 597 19.91 10.21 -11.36
C LEU A 597 19.74 11.71 -11.10
N TYR A 598 20.35 12.51 -11.97
CA TYR A 598 20.13 13.95 -12.00
C TYR A 598 18.63 14.25 -12.19
N ILE A 599 18.08 15.09 -11.31
CA ILE A 599 16.72 15.60 -11.42
C ILE A 599 16.76 16.96 -12.12
N PRO A 600 16.16 17.10 -13.32
CA PRO A 600 16.26 18.30 -14.14
C PRO A 600 15.50 19.50 -13.57
N GLN A 601 15.82 20.70 -14.06
CA GLN A 601 14.94 21.85 -13.86
C GLN A 601 13.59 21.62 -14.54
N LYS A 602 12.54 22.30 -14.07
CA LYS A 602 11.24 22.22 -14.73
C LYS A 602 11.34 22.74 -16.18
N GLY A 603 10.98 21.89 -17.14
CA GLY A 603 11.06 22.20 -18.58
C GLY A 603 12.43 21.93 -19.22
N GLU A 604 13.38 21.34 -18.50
CA GLU A 604 14.62 20.83 -19.09
C GLU A 604 14.39 19.40 -19.66
N TYR A 605 14.85 19.15 -20.88
CA TYR A 605 14.87 17.83 -21.50
C TYR A 605 16.22 17.16 -21.27
N VAL A 606 16.21 15.93 -20.73
CA VAL A 606 17.45 15.18 -20.51
C VAL A 606 17.85 14.46 -21.80
N ALA A 607 19.01 14.80 -22.37
CA ALA A 607 19.56 14.11 -23.53
C ALA A 607 20.47 12.94 -23.12
N GLY A 608 20.66 11.96 -24.03
CA GLY A 608 21.56 10.81 -23.81
C GLY A 608 20.91 9.61 -23.12
N ASP A 609 19.59 9.63 -22.94
CA ASP A 609 18.80 8.52 -22.42
C ASP A 609 18.37 7.57 -23.56
N LYS A 610 18.22 6.27 -23.26
CA LYS A 610 17.72 5.24 -24.18
C LYS A 610 16.61 4.40 -23.52
N PRO A 611 15.68 3.81 -24.31
CA PRO A 611 14.71 2.85 -23.78
C PRO A 611 15.35 1.70 -23.02
N THR A 612 14.75 1.31 -21.90
CA THR A 612 15.24 0.23 -21.04
C THR A 612 14.72 -1.14 -21.48
N VAL A 613 15.47 -2.18 -21.11
CA VAL A 613 15.10 -3.59 -21.27
C VAL A 613 14.93 -4.19 -19.88
N ASP A 614 14.02 -3.60 -19.10
CA ASP A 614 13.69 -4.02 -17.75
C ASP A 614 12.67 -5.16 -17.80
N MET A 615 13.13 -6.41 -17.60
CA MET A 615 12.25 -7.58 -17.65
C MET A 615 11.36 -7.73 -16.42
N ASP A 616 11.52 -6.88 -15.41
CA ASP A 616 10.56 -6.76 -14.34
C ASP A 616 9.28 -6.07 -14.82
N SER A 617 9.36 -5.16 -15.79
CA SER A 617 8.15 -4.59 -16.39
C SER A 617 7.33 -5.62 -17.18
N ASN A 618 6.04 -5.37 -17.40
CA ASN A 618 5.21 -6.25 -18.23
C ASN A 618 5.29 -5.93 -19.74
N GLY A 619 6.32 -5.20 -20.18
CA GLY A 619 6.76 -5.24 -21.58
C GLY A 619 7.39 -6.59 -21.97
N TRP A 620 7.74 -7.41 -20.97
CA TRP A 620 8.31 -8.75 -21.12
C TRP A 620 7.50 -9.81 -20.34
N PRO A 621 7.37 -11.05 -20.85
CA PRO A 621 7.75 -11.50 -22.18
C PRO A 621 6.81 -10.97 -23.28
N GLN A 622 7.37 -10.60 -24.43
CA GLN A 622 6.65 -9.88 -25.48
C GLN A 622 5.46 -10.65 -26.08
N LYS A 623 5.64 -11.95 -26.41
CA LYS A 623 4.57 -12.80 -26.95
C LYS A 623 3.37 -12.88 -26.00
N GLN A 624 3.64 -13.06 -24.71
CA GLN A 624 2.60 -13.16 -23.67
C GLN A 624 1.94 -11.81 -23.37
N ARG A 625 2.72 -10.73 -23.40
CA ARG A 625 2.21 -9.36 -23.34
C ARG A 625 1.24 -9.08 -24.49
N ASP A 626 1.61 -9.45 -25.72
CA ASP A 626 0.75 -9.29 -26.89
C ASP A 626 -0.55 -10.09 -26.71
N GLU A 627 -0.47 -11.36 -26.32
CA GLU A 627 -1.64 -12.22 -26.08
C GLU A 627 -2.61 -11.62 -25.06
N ALA A 628 -2.12 -11.12 -23.91
CA ALA A 628 -2.94 -10.46 -22.90
C ALA A 628 -3.67 -9.24 -23.48
N LEU A 629 -2.97 -8.40 -24.25
CA LEU A 629 -3.57 -7.23 -24.91
C LEU A 629 -4.61 -7.60 -25.96
N GLU A 630 -4.38 -8.68 -26.70
CA GLU A 630 -5.33 -9.17 -27.69
C GLU A 630 -6.62 -9.68 -27.05
N ILE A 631 -6.56 -10.23 -25.83
CA ILE A 631 -7.72 -10.66 -25.06
C ILE A 631 -8.47 -9.44 -24.52
N ILE A 632 -7.82 -8.58 -23.72
CA ILE A 632 -8.52 -7.50 -23.00
C ILE A 632 -9.10 -6.44 -23.93
N ARG A 633 -8.49 -6.20 -25.10
CA ARG A 633 -9.02 -5.23 -26.08
C ARG A 633 -10.41 -5.63 -26.58
N LYS A 634 -10.75 -6.93 -26.59
CA LYS A 634 -12.06 -7.43 -27.05
C LYS A 634 -13.22 -6.95 -26.19
N ALA A 635 -12.96 -6.53 -24.94
CA ALA A 635 -13.95 -5.95 -24.04
C ALA A 635 -13.88 -4.42 -23.98
N HIS A 636 -13.07 -3.77 -24.84
CA HIS A 636 -12.82 -2.32 -24.78
C HIS A 636 -12.33 -1.87 -23.39
N ALA A 637 -11.53 -2.71 -22.73
CA ALA A 637 -11.13 -2.49 -21.35
C ALA A 637 -10.06 -1.41 -21.21
N PHE A 638 -10.18 -0.58 -20.18
CA PHE A 638 -9.15 0.38 -19.76
C PHE A 638 -8.25 -0.26 -18.71
N HIS A 639 -6.94 -0.03 -18.77
CA HIS A 639 -5.99 -0.66 -17.84
C HIS A 639 -5.46 0.36 -16.83
N ILE A 640 -5.51 0.02 -15.53
CA ILE A 640 -4.90 0.79 -14.44
C ILE A 640 -3.80 -0.06 -13.79
N ALA A 641 -2.63 0.52 -13.57
CA ALA A 641 -1.48 -0.16 -12.99
C ALA A 641 -0.62 0.73 -12.07
N GLY A 642 0.39 0.12 -11.43
CA GLY A 642 1.41 0.73 -10.57
C GLY A 642 2.87 0.43 -11.03
N ASP A 643 3.71 -0.01 -10.08
CA ASP A 643 5.11 -0.53 -10.20
C ASP A 643 6.19 0.36 -10.84
N GLN A 644 5.92 1.03 -11.96
CA GLN A 644 7.00 1.64 -12.75
C GLN A 644 7.61 2.90 -12.12
N HIS A 645 7.09 3.36 -10.97
CA HIS A 645 7.51 4.60 -10.29
C HIS A 645 7.49 5.85 -11.18
N LEU A 646 6.71 5.79 -12.26
CA LEU A 646 6.62 6.79 -13.29
C LEU A 646 5.17 6.82 -13.74
N SER A 647 4.48 7.93 -13.46
CA SER A 647 3.11 8.07 -13.94
C SER A 647 3.11 8.17 -15.45
N THR A 648 2.30 7.33 -16.10
CA THR A 648 2.23 7.29 -17.56
C THR A 648 0.79 7.12 -18.02
N PHE A 649 0.43 7.82 -19.09
CA PHE A 649 -0.77 7.53 -19.87
C PHE A 649 -0.35 7.13 -21.27
N VAL A 650 -0.54 5.86 -21.61
CA VAL A 650 -0.07 5.26 -22.86
C VAL A 650 -1.20 4.54 -23.58
N LYS A 651 -1.09 4.44 -24.91
CA LYS A 651 -1.88 3.52 -25.71
C LYS A 651 -1.01 2.37 -26.19
N TYR A 652 -1.47 1.15 -25.99
CA TYR A 652 -0.73 -0.02 -26.43
C TYR A 652 -0.86 -0.27 -27.93
N GLY A 653 0.21 -0.78 -28.53
CA GLY A 653 0.22 -1.36 -29.86
C GLY A 653 0.71 -2.81 -29.86
N VAL A 654 0.02 -3.69 -30.59
CA VAL A 654 0.40 -5.08 -30.87
C VAL A 654 0.92 -5.16 -32.31
N ASP A 655 0.05 -4.96 -33.30
CA ASP A 655 0.41 -5.00 -34.72
C ASP A 655 0.86 -3.60 -35.19
N GLU A 656 0.10 -2.58 -34.83
CA GLU A 656 0.32 -1.17 -35.17
C GLU A 656 0.33 -0.28 -33.92
N TYR A 657 0.82 0.96 -34.04
CA TYR A 657 0.71 1.92 -32.94
C TYR A 657 -0.75 2.20 -32.60
N GLY A 658 -1.07 2.14 -31.31
CA GLY A 658 -2.39 2.50 -30.78
C GLY A 658 -3.54 1.59 -31.22
N ASP A 659 -3.24 0.35 -31.60
CA ASP A 659 -4.22 -0.65 -32.06
C ASP A 659 -4.81 -1.52 -30.93
N SER A 660 -4.53 -1.16 -29.67
CA SER A 660 -5.08 -1.77 -28.46
C SER A 660 -5.47 -0.69 -27.41
N GLY A 661 -5.73 -1.11 -26.17
CA GLY A 661 -6.27 -0.31 -25.07
C GLY A 661 -5.34 0.81 -24.58
N TYR A 662 -5.94 1.79 -23.88
CA TYR A 662 -5.19 2.75 -23.07
C TYR A 662 -4.88 2.18 -21.69
N ALA A 663 -3.76 2.65 -21.12
CA ALA A 663 -3.38 2.37 -19.76
C ALA A 663 -2.94 3.62 -19.01
N PHE A 664 -3.30 3.67 -17.74
CA PHE A 664 -2.82 4.65 -16.78
C PHE A 664 -2.03 3.95 -15.68
N ALA A 665 -0.72 4.20 -15.63
CA ALA A 665 0.09 3.84 -14.47
C ALA A 665 0.12 5.04 -13.52
N GLY A 666 -0.32 4.83 -12.28
CA GLY A 666 -0.32 5.88 -11.25
C GLY A 666 1.09 6.32 -10.84
N PRO A 667 1.27 7.54 -10.34
CA PRO A 667 2.54 7.97 -9.76
C PRO A 667 2.81 7.21 -8.46
N ALA A 668 4.09 7.07 -8.10
CA ALA A 668 4.48 6.55 -6.80
C ALA A 668 4.05 7.51 -5.68
N LEU A 669 3.49 6.97 -4.59
CA LEU A 669 3.19 7.73 -3.38
C LEU A 669 4.47 8.31 -2.76
N ASN A 670 5.52 7.48 -2.69
CA ASN A 670 6.81 7.81 -2.14
C ASN A 670 7.91 7.15 -2.97
N ASN A 671 8.54 7.94 -3.83
CA ASN A 671 9.34 7.41 -4.93
C ASN A 671 10.82 7.19 -4.54
N ILE A 672 11.20 5.94 -4.28
CA ILE A 672 12.61 5.55 -4.07
C ILE A 672 13.38 5.33 -5.39
N TRP A 673 12.68 4.91 -6.45
CA TRP A 673 13.21 4.74 -7.81
C TRP A 673 12.65 5.80 -8.76
N PRO A 674 13.16 7.05 -8.78
CA PRO A 674 12.66 8.11 -9.65
C PRO A 674 13.01 7.85 -11.13
N ARG A 675 12.39 6.83 -11.71
CA ARG A 675 12.46 6.47 -13.12
C ARG A 675 11.94 7.63 -13.96
N ARG A 676 12.32 7.62 -15.24
CA ARG A 676 12.11 8.74 -16.13
C ARG A 676 11.89 8.32 -17.58
N PHE A 677 11.32 9.22 -18.39
CA PHE A 677 11.12 9.03 -19.81
C PHE A 677 11.58 10.26 -20.60
N TRP A 678 12.77 10.15 -21.16
CA TRP A 678 13.39 11.13 -22.05
C TRP A 678 13.93 10.41 -23.28
N PRO A 679 13.06 9.96 -24.20
CA PRO A 679 13.48 9.26 -25.41
C PRO A 679 14.36 10.17 -26.31
N PRO A 680 15.22 9.58 -27.17
CA PRO A 680 16.09 10.34 -28.07
C PRO A 680 15.29 10.90 -29.26
N VAL A 681 14.60 12.02 -29.05
CA VAL A 681 13.81 12.77 -30.05
C VAL A 681 14.34 14.20 -30.20
N ASP A 682 13.90 14.91 -31.24
CA ASP A 682 14.19 16.34 -31.39
C ASP A 682 13.41 17.15 -30.34
N ALA A 683 14.13 17.69 -29.35
CA ALA A 683 13.59 18.48 -28.27
C ALA A 683 13.88 20.00 -28.41
N ALA A 684 14.32 20.48 -29.58
CA ALA A 684 14.77 21.87 -29.73
C ALA A 684 13.73 22.94 -29.37
N ASN A 685 12.44 22.65 -29.58
CA ASN A 685 11.33 23.59 -29.37
C ASN A 685 10.33 23.14 -28.28
N HIS A 686 10.68 22.15 -27.46
CA HIS A 686 9.78 21.64 -26.44
C HIS A 686 9.58 22.62 -25.26
N THR A 687 8.47 22.46 -24.55
CA THR A 687 8.26 23.09 -23.24
C THR A 687 7.81 22.03 -22.22
N TYR A 688 7.58 22.42 -20.97
CA TYR A 688 7.00 21.50 -19.99
C TYR A 688 5.55 21.12 -20.38
N GLU A 689 4.78 22.09 -20.87
CA GLU A 689 3.38 21.94 -21.26
C GLU A 689 3.21 21.27 -22.64
N ASP A 690 4.17 21.43 -23.54
CA ASP A 690 4.25 20.76 -24.85
C ASP A 690 5.55 19.92 -24.94
N PRO A 691 5.55 18.73 -24.31
CA PRO A 691 6.75 17.91 -24.22
C PRO A 691 7.04 17.14 -25.51
N ALA A 692 8.31 17.11 -25.91
CA ALA A 692 8.78 16.38 -27.10
C ALA A 692 8.63 14.86 -27.00
N TYR A 693 8.47 14.31 -25.80
CA TYR A 693 8.37 12.86 -25.58
C TYR A 693 6.99 12.27 -25.94
N THR A 694 5.99 13.06 -26.33
CA THR A 694 4.67 12.53 -26.70
C THR A 694 4.67 11.95 -28.12
N GLY A 695 3.79 10.97 -28.39
CA GLY A 695 3.69 10.33 -29.70
C GLY A 695 4.07 8.85 -29.70
N ASP A 696 4.41 8.33 -30.88
CA ASP A 696 4.67 6.91 -31.11
C ASP A 696 6.14 6.56 -30.82
N HIS A 697 6.36 5.56 -29.98
CA HIS A 697 7.67 5.09 -29.54
C HIS A 697 7.75 3.57 -29.53
N ILE A 698 8.98 3.07 -29.62
CA ILE A 698 9.29 1.65 -29.45
C ILE A 698 10.06 1.48 -28.15
N ASP A 699 9.58 0.61 -27.25
CA ASP A 699 10.31 0.31 -26.02
C ASP A 699 11.57 -0.55 -26.26
N GLY A 700 12.36 -0.81 -25.21
CA GLY A 700 13.60 -1.59 -25.34
C GLY A 700 13.38 -3.02 -25.85
N PHE A 701 12.20 -3.60 -25.62
CA PHE A 701 11.83 -4.92 -26.13
C PHE A 701 11.37 -4.89 -27.59
N GLY A 702 11.04 -3.72 -28.15
CA GLY A 702 10.49 -3.63 -29.50
C GLY A 702 8.97 -3.53 -29.54
N ASN A 703 8.30 -3.34 -28.40
CA ASN A 703 6.86 -3.17 -28.33
C ASN A 703 6.48 -1.75 -28.76
N LYS A 704 5.33 -1.63 -29.43
CA LYS A 704 4.80 -0.33 -29.88
C LYS A 704 4.00 0.31 -28.74
N ILE A 705 4.32 1.56 -28.41
CA ILE A 705 3.61 2.36 -27.42
C ILE A 705 3.35 3.77 -27.97
N THR A 706 2.16 4.31 -27.73
CA THR A 706 1.87 5.73 -28.00
C THR A 706 1.76 6.46 -26.67
N VAL A 707 2.74 7.29 -26.35
CA VAL A 707 2.80 8.04 -25.09
C VAL A 707 1.97 9.32 -25.21
N LYS A 708 1.04 9.54 -24.27
CA LYS A 708 0.20 10.75 -24.20
C LYS A 708 0.63 11.71 -23.10
N ALA A 709 1.06 11.19 -21.96
CA ALA A 709 1.58 11.99 -20.86
C ALA A 709 2.50 11.16 -19.96
N VAL A 710 3.48 11.83 -19.35
CA VAL A 710 4.41 11.25 -18.37
C VAL A 710 4.69 12.26 -17.26
N GLY A 711 4.51 11.85 -16.00
CA GLY A 711 4.94 12.66 -14.86
C GLY A 711 6.41 12.46 -14.57
N ASN A 712 7.28 13.07 -15.38
CA ASN A 712 8.73 13.02 -15.19
C ASN A 712 9.17 13.78 -13.91
N PRO A 713 10.27 13.37 -13.24
CA PRO A 713 10.82 14.09 -12.08
C PRO A 713 11.41 15.44 -12.49
N PHE A 714 11.28 16.45 -11.63
CA PHE A 714 11.88 17.77 -11.83
C PHE A 714 12.06 18.49 -10.49
N GLN A 715 12.94 19.48 -10.44
CA GLN A 715 13.17 20.29 -9.24
C GLN A 715 11.96 21.19 -8.96
N THR A 716 11.24 20.92 -7.88
CA THR A 716 10.01 21.62 -7.50
C THR A 716 10.26 22.88 -6.68
N GLY A 717 11.45 22.99 -6.07
CA GLY A 717 11.77 24.03 -5.08
C GLY A 717 11.10 23.81 -3.71
N LYS A 718 10.51 22.63 -3.46
CA LYS A 718 9.88 22.26 -2.19
C LYS A 718 10.80 21.40 -1.33
N THR A 719 10.63 21.48 0.00
CA THR A 719 11.37 20.70 0.99
C THR A 719 10.43 19.73 1.70
N PRO A 720 10.81 18.45 1.90
CA PRO A 720 12.09 17.85 1.50
C PRO A 720 12.13 17.48 0.00
N LYS A 721 13.25 17.81 -0.65
CA LYS A 721 13.48 17.51 -2.09
C LYS A 721 13.30 16.03 -2.41
N ARG A 722 13.69 15.15 -1.47
CA ARG A 722 13.58 13.69 -1.62
C ARG A 722 12.16 13.21 -1.89
N ILE A 723 11.15 13.94 -1.44
CA ILE A 723 9.74 13.61 -1.69
C ILE A 723 9.23 14.36 -2.90
N HIS A 724 9.48 15.67 -2.97
CA HIS A 724 8.80 16.52 -3.94
C HIS A 724 9.42 16.50 -5.33
N ASP A 725 10.74 16.30 -5.45
CA ASP A 725 11.42 16.37 -6.75
C ASP A 725 11.37 15.04 -7.53
N ARG A 726 10.91 13.96 -6.89
CA ARG A 726 10.95 12.58 -7.41
C ARG A 726 9.64 12.12 -8.07
N ALA A 727 8.88 13.04 -8.68
CA ALA A 727 7.60 12.75 -9.35
C ALA A 727 6.60 11.96 -8.48
N THR A 728 6.53 12.26 -7.18
CA THR A 728 5.55 11.63 -6.29
C THR A 728 4.16 12.21 -6.51
N GLY A 729 3.11 11.42 -6.22
CA GLY A 729 1.73 11.88 -6.41
C GLY A 729 0.67 10.82 -6.16
N TYR A 730 -0.51 11.07 -6.71
CA TYR A 730 -1.62 10.12 -6.79
C TYR A 730 -2.50 10.43 -8.01
N GLY A 731 -3.31 9.46 -8.43
CA GLY A 731 -4.22 9.57 -9.56
C GLY A 731 -5.70 9.45 -9.18
N LEU A 732 -6.58 9.94 -10.05
CA LEU A 732 -8.03 9.70 -10.01
C LEU A 732 -8.52 9.32 -11.42
N VAL A 733 -9.29 8.25 -11.52
CA VAL A 733 -9.95 7.84 -12.76
C VAL A 733 -11.45 7.98 -12.58
N THR A 734 -12.10 8.79 -13.43
CA THR A 734 -13.55 8.98 -13.43
C THR A 734 -14.16 8.32 -14.65
N PHE A 735 -15.08 7.39 -14.41
CA PHE A 735 -15.82 6.66 -15.43
C PHE A 735 -17.21 7.27 -15.57
N ASN A 736 -17.50 7.88 -16.72
CA ASN A 736 -18.84 8.35 -17.04
C ASN A 736 -19.60 7.26 -17.79
N LYS A 737 -20.49 6.55 -17.09
CA LYS A 737 -21.28 5.44 -17.65
C LYS A 737 -22.24 5.91 -18.74
N ASN A 738 -22.77 7.12 -18.63
CA ASN A 738 -23.70 7.65 -19.63
C ASN A 738 -22.96 8.04 -20.92
N LYS A 739 -21.89 8.83 -20.83
CA LYS A 739 -21.11 9.30 -21.98
C LYS A 739 -20.19 8.23 -22.56
N ARG A 740 -19.90 7.14 -21.80
CA ARG A 740 -18.87 6.14 -22.10
C ARG A 740 -17.48 6.78 -22.22
N THR A 741 -17.17 7.74 -21.33
CA THR A 741 -15.85 8.38 -21.27
C THR A 741 -15.11 8.01 -19.99
N ILE A 742 -13.78 8.05 -20.07
CA ILE A 742 -12.86 7.74 -19.00
C ILE A 742 -11.92 8.93 -18.88
N LYS A 743 -12.01 9.65 -17.76
CA LYS A 743 -11.14 10.80 -17.46
C LYS A 743 -10.11 10.41 -16.42
N THR A 744 -8.84 10.63 -16.71
CA THR A 744 -7.75 10.48 -15.74
C THR A 744 -7.22 11.83 -15.32
N GLU A 745 -7.00 11.98 -14.02
CA GLU A 745 -6.35 13.12 -13.39
C GLU A 745 -5.14 12.63 -12.59
N CYS A 746 -4.03 13.37 -12.60
CA CYS A 746 -2.77 12.95 -11.98
C CYS A 746 -2.03 14.14 -11.37
N TRP A 747 -1.93 14.17 -10.04
CA TRP A 747 -1.38 15.31 -9.32
C TRP A 747 0.01 15.02 -8.74
N PRO A 748 0.95 15.98 -8.82
CA PRO A 748 2.11 16.00 -7.95
C PRO A 748 1.68 16.07 -6.49
N ARG A 749 2.40 15.35 -5.61
CA ARG A 749 2.07 15.19 -4.19
C ARG A 749 1.86 16.49 -3.43
N TYR A 750 2.63 17.54 -3.75
CA TYR A 750 2.59 18.83 -3.04
C TYR A 750 1.38 19.71 -3.38
N VAL A 751 0.52 19.29 -4.31
CA VAL A 751 -0.63 20.09 -4.77
C VAL A 751 -1.78 19.98 -3.79
N ASP A 752 -2.31 21.13 -3.34
CA ASP A 752 -3.59 21.19 -2.64
C ASP A 752 -4.74 21.24 -3.65
N VAL A 753 -5.47 20.13 -3.76
CA VAL A 753 -6.55 19.97 -4.73
C VAL A 753 -7.78 20.84 -4.44
N ALA A 754 -7.91 21.43 -3.24
CA ALA A 754 -8.99 22.39 -2.96
C ALA A 754 -8.71 23.76 -3.60
N VAL A 755 -7.44 24.11 -3.80
CA VAL A 755 -7.05 25.44 -4.29
C VAL A 755 -6.59 25.37 -5.74
N ASN A 756 -5.78 24.35 -6.08
CA ASN A 756 -5.09 24.24 -7.36
C ASN A 756 -5.40 22.91 -8.05
N ARG A 757 -6.69 22.54 -8.17
CA ARG A 757 -7.11 21.27 -8.79
C ARG A 757 -6.55 21.09 -10.21
N ASP A 758 -6.36 22.17 -10.96
CA ASP A 758 -5.85 22.11 -12.33
C ASP A 758 -4.32 21.96 -12.40
N GLN A 759 -3.61 22.05 -11.27
CA GLN A 759 -2.16 21.87 -11.21
C GLN A 759 -1.78 20.38 -11.23
N GLN A 760 -1.92 19.76 -12.40
CA GLN A 760 -1.59 18.36 -12.64
C GLN A 760 -0.19 18.22 -13.27
N PHE A 761 0.29 16.98 -13.43
CA PHE A 761 1.44 16.74 -14.31
C PHE A 761 1.10 17.13 -15.75
N ALA A 762 2.11 17.49 -16.55
CA ALA A 762 1.91 17.91 -17.94
C ALA A 762 1.15 16.86 -18.75
N GLY A 763 0.20 17.30 -19.58
CA GLY A 763 -0.66 16.45 -20.39
C GLY A 763 -1.96 15.99 -19.70
N TRP A 764 -2.07 16.06 -18.37
CA TRP A 764 -3.32 15.80 -17.64
C TRP A 764 -4.12 17.09 -17.39
N PRO A 765 -5.47 17.00 -17.28
CA PRO A 765 -6.30 15.79 -17.35
C PRO A 765 -6.45 15.25 -18.78
N ILE A 766 -6.65 13.93 -18.91
CA ILE A 766 -6.89 13.25 -20.21
C ILE A 766 -8.25 12.58 -20.17
N GLU A 767 -9.05 12.73 -21.23
CA GLU A 767 -10.30 12.00 -21.41
C GLU A 767 -10.27 11.18 -22.72
N VAL A 768 -10.70 9.92 -22.65
CA VAL A 768 -10.85 9.01 -23.80
C VAL A 768 -12.24 8.37 -23.79
N THR A 769 -12.69 7.85 -24.92
CA THR A 769 -13.93 7.06 -24.99
C THR A 769 -13.66 5.58 -24.71
N GLN A 770 -14.68 4.85 -24.26
CA GLN A 770 -14.62 3.40 -24.10
C GLN A 770 -14.18 2.73 -25.40
N GLU A 771 -14.76 3.13 -26.53
CA GLU A 771 -14.48 2.52 -27.84
C GLU A 771 -13.02 2.69 -28.29
N ASP A 772 -12.35 3.76 -27.86
CA ASP A 772 -10.94 3.99 -28.20
C ASP A 772 -10.01 2.89 -27.66
N ASN A 773 -10.45 2.14 -26.64
CA ASN A 773 -9.70 1.02 -26.06
C ASN A 773 -9.69 -0.26 -26.92
N PHE A 774 -10.42 -0.31 -28.04
CA PHE A 774 -10.22 -1.37 -29.02
C PHE A 774 -9.06 -1.08 -29.96
N GLY A 775 -8.82 0.20 -30.28
CA GLY A 775 -7.68 0.69 -31.04
C GLY A 775 -7.64 0.36 -32.53
N LYS A 776 -7.95 -0.88 -32.96
CA LYS A 776 -7.78 -1.27 -34.38
C LYS A 776 -8.64 -0.45 -35.34
N LYS A 777 -8.02 -0.08 -36.47
CA LYS A 777 -8.66 0.62 -37.59
C LYS A 777 -9.54 -0.32 -38.38
N ALA A 778 -10.74 0.13 -38.74
CA ALA A 778 -11.67 -0.66 -39.55
C ALA A 778 -11.12 -0.93 -40.95
N VAL A 779 -11.24 -2.18 -41.41
CA VAL A 779 -11.03 -2.56 -42.82
C VAL A 779 -12.36 -2.61 -43.56
N ALA A 780 -13.41 -3.08 -42.88
CA ALA A 780 -14.77 -3.14 -43.40
C ALA A 780 -15.79 -2.90 -42.27
N TRP A 781 -17.06 -2.76 -42.66
CA TRP A 781 -18.18 -2.54 -41.74
C TRP A 781 -19.29 -3.56 -41.96
N LEU A 782 -19.90 -3.98 -40.86
CA LEU A 782 -21.16 -4.72 -40.84
C LEU A 782 -22.35 -3.74 -40.95
N PRO A 783 -23.55 -4.22 -41.35
CA PRO A 783 -24.75 -3.39 -41.35
C PRO A 783 -24.94 -2.69 -40.00
N GLU A 784 -25.45 -1.47 -40.03
CA GLU A 784 -25.84 -0.77 -38.80
C GLU A 784 -26.96 -1.55 -38.10
N ILE A 785 -26.74 -1.93 -36.85
CA ILE A 785 -27.66 -2.72 -36.06
C ILE A 785 -28.49 -1.76 -35.21
N ASN A 786 -29.77 -1.66 -35.52
CA ASN A 786 -30.76 -0.95 -34.72
C ASN A 786 -31.48 -1.96 -33.82
N VAL A 787 -31.59 -1.67 -32.54
CA VAL A 787 -32.21 -2.53 -31.53
C VAL A 787 -33.42 -1.82 -30.94
N GLU A 788 -34.61 -2.39 -31.12
CA GLU A 788 -35.84 -1.88 -30.49
C GLU A 788 -36.20 -2.75 -29.28
N ASN A 789 -36.81 -2.13 -28.27
CA ASN A 789 -37.29 -2.77 -27.04
C ASN A 789 -36.22 -3.49 -26.20
N ALA A 790 -34.95 -3.09 -26.31
CA ALA A 790 -33.88 -3.54 -25.42
C ALA A 790 -33.29 -2.35 -24.66
N ASN A 791 -32.86 -2.58 -23.41
CA ASN A 791 -32.15 -1.59 -22.62
C ASN A 791 -30.66 -1.94 -22.56
N LYS A 792 -29.80 -1.09 -23.13
CA LYS A 792 -28.33 -1.29 -23.18
C LYS A 792 -27.93 -2.73 -23.59
N PRO A 793 -28.38 -3.20 -24.78
CA PRO A 793 -28.12 -4.56 -25.24
C PRO A 793 -26.63 -4.82 -25.39
N LEU A 794 -26.24 -6.09 -25.26
CA LEU A 794 -24.88 -6.55 -25.45
C LEU A 794 -24.69 -7.02 -26.90
N LEU A 795 -23.72 -6.46 -27.60
CA LEU A 795 -23.37 -6.83 -28.97
C LEU A 795 -22.10 -7.68 -28.97
N LYS A 796 -22.16 -8.89 -29.51
CA LYS A 796 -21.01 -9.78 -29.70
C LYS A 796 -20.77 -10.01 -31.20
N ILE A 797 -19.52 -9.85 -31.65
CA ILE A 797 -19.13 -10.06 -33.05
C ILE A 797 -18.15 -11.23 -33.12
N TYR A 798 -18.48 -12.24 -33.93
CA TYR A 798 -17.63 -13.40 -34.19
C TYR A 798 -17.25 -13.45 -35.67
N ASN A 799 -16.02 -13.88 -35.96
CA ASN A 799 -15.54 -14.08 -37.34
C ASN A 799 -16.08 -15.39 -37.96
N GLU A 800 -15.71 -15.71 -39.20
CA GLU A 800 -16.16 -16.94 -39.89
C GLU A 800 -15.74 -18.24 -39.18
N SER A 801 -14.71 -18.19 -38.34
CA SER A 801 -14.20 -19.33 -37.56
C SER A 801 -14.78 -19.39 -36.15
N ASP A 802 -15.88 -18.67 -35.89
CA ASP A 802 -16.53 -18.56 -34.58
C ASP A 802 -15.63 -18.01 -33.44
N VAL A 803 -14.56 -17.30 -33.79
CA VAL A 803 -13.70 -16.61 -32.81
C VAL A 803 -14.26 -15.23 -32.53
N LEU A 804 -14.41 -14.89 -31.24
CA LEU A 804 -14.83 -13.57 -30.78
C LEU A 804 -13.84 -12.49 -31.26
N VAL A 805 -14.39 -11.50 -31.96
CA VAL A 805 -13.69 -10.29 -32.42
C VAL A 805 -13.74 -9.22 -31.34
N TYR A 806 -14.94 -8.88 -30.85
CA TYR A 806 -15.17 -8.06 -29.66
C TYR A 806 -16.61 -8.18 -29.16
N VAL A 807 -16.80 -7.69 -27.95
CA VAL A 807 -18.09 -7.53 -27.28
C VAL A 807 -18.18 -6.14 -26.67
N LEU A 808 -19.36 -5.53 -26.78
CA LEU A 808 -19.61 -4.17 -26.29
C LEU A 808 -21.05 -4.04 -25.79
N ARG A 809 -21.22 -3.52 -24.57
CA ARG A 809 -22.53 -3.10 -24.08
C ARG A 809 -22.88 -1.75 -24.70
N LEU A 810 -23.92 -1.74 -25.54
CA LEU A 810 -24.29 -0.55 -26.28
C LEU A 810 -24.85 0.52 -25.34
N LYS A 811 -24.38 1.76 -25.52
CA LYS A 811 -24.96 2.95 -24.87
C LYS A 811 -26.30 3.32 -25.51
N GLU A 812 -26.36 3.21 -26.83
CA GLU A 812 -27.51 3.58 -27.66
C GLU A 812 -28.10 2.33 -28.33
N ASN A 813 -29.31 2.49 -28.83
CA ASN A 813 -30.02 1.43 -29.54
C ASN A 813 -29.61 1.31 -31.02
N SER A 814 -28.55 1.99 -31.46
CA SER A 814 -27.93 1.77 -32.76
C SER A 814 -26.42 1.62 -32.60
N PHE A 815 -25.83 0.72 -33.37
CA PHE A 815 -24.37 0.61 -33.47
C PHE A 815 -23.97 0.13 -34.87
N LYS A 816 -22.89 0.70 -35.42
CA LYS A 816 -22.33 0.28 -36.70
C LYS A 816 -21.03 -0.50 -36.46
N PRO A 817 -21.06 -1.84 -36.48
CA PRO A 817 -19.89 -2.62 -36.12
C PRO A 817 -18.79 -2.47 -37.18
N LYS A 818 -17.61 -2.04 -36.76
CA LYS A 818 -16.39 -2.16 -37.56
C LYS A 818 -15.81 -3.56 -37.46
N VAL A 819 -15.14 -4.02 -38.50
CA VAL A 819 -14.39 -5.29 -38.54
C VAL A 819 -13.05 -5.10 -39.26
N PHE A 820 -12.15 -6.05 -39.02
CA PHE A 820 -10.71 -5.89 -39.32
C PHE A 820 -10.22 -6.80 -40.45
N ALA A 821 -11.15 -7.44 -41.16
CA ALA A 821 -10.92 -8.19 -42.38
C ALA A 821 -12.18 -8.15 -43.24
N GLU A 822 -12.04 -8.46 -44.53
CA GLU A 822 -13.20 -8.80 -45.36
C GLU A 822 -13.68 -10.21 -45.03
N GLY A 823 -14.99 -10.47 -45.18
CA GLY A 823 -15.56 -11.78 -44.92
C GLY A 823 -17.01 -11.69 -44.43
N LYS A 824 -17.49 -12.82 -43.91
CA LYS A 824 -18.76 -12.93 -43.21
C LYS A 824 -18.53 -13.00 -41.71
N TYR A 825 -19.53 -12.57 -40.95
CA TYR A 825 -19.48 -12.51 -39.51
C TYR A 825 -20.79 -13.02 -38.92
N LYS A 826 -20.72 -13.51 -37.69
CA LYS A 826 -21.87 -13.78 -36.85
C LYS A 826 -22.02 -12.63 -35.87
N ILE A 827 -23.23 -12.07 -35.81
CA ILE A 827 -23.60 -10.99 -34.88
C ILE A 827 -24.58 -11.58 -33.89
N VAL A 828 -24.28 -11.47 -32.60
CA VAL A 828 -25.21 -11.81 -31.52
C VAL A 828 -25.57 -10.53 -30.79
N VAL A 829 -26.86 -10.27 -30.62
CA VAL A 829 -27.36 -9.19 -29.78
C VAL A 829 -28.15 -9.82 -28.64
N GLU A 830 -27.80 -9.48 -27.42
CA GLU A 830 -28.40 -10.01 -26.20
C GLU A 830 -29.08 -8.88 -25.42
N GLU A 831 -30.34 -9.08 -25.04
CA GLU A 831 -31.01 -8.25 -24.04
C GLU A 831 -30.72 -8.87 -22.68
N THR A 832 -29.82 -8.24 -21.91
CA THR A 832 -29.22 -8.88 -20.73
C THR A 832 -30.17 -8.99 -19.54
N ALA A 833 -31.28 -8.24 -19.51
CA ALA A 833 -32.25 -8.33 -18.41
C ALA A 833 -33.13 -9.60 -18.52
N THR A 834 -33.40 -10.05 -19.74
CA THR A 834 -34.23 -11.22 -20.07
C THR A 834 -33.40 -12.43 -20.51
N GLY A 835 -32.14 -12.22 -20.90
CA GLY A 835 -31.26 -13.24 -21.47
C GLY A 835 -31.64 -13.66 -22.90
N VAL A 836 -32.54 -12.92 -23.56
CA VAL A 836 -32.95 -13.23 -24.93
C VAL A 836 -31.84 -12.82 -25.89
N GLU A 837 -31.45 -13.75 -26.78
CA GLU A 837 -30.46 -13.51 -27.82
C GLU A 837 -31.10 -13.51 -29.22
N LYS A 838 -30.55 -12.68 -30.11
CA LYS A 838 -30.81 -12.69 -31.54
C LYS A 838 -29.53 -12.85 -32.31
N VAL A 839 -29.50 -13.83 -33.21
CA VAL A 839 -28.33 -14.20 -34.00
C VAL A 839 -28.55 -13.84 -35.46
N LEU A 840 -27.57 -13.16 -36.05
CA LEU A 840 -27.47 -12.91 -37.49
C LEU A 840 -26.23 -13.63 -38.02
N ASP A 841 -26.45 -14.70 -38.77
CA ASP A 841 -25.36 -15.48 -39.35
C ASP A 841 -24.95 -15.01 -40.74
N LYS A 842 -23.67 -15.25 -41.05
CA LYS A 842 -23.08 -15.07 -42.38
C LYS A 842 -23.26 -13.63 -42.92
N VAL A 843 -23.24 -12.63 -42.04
CA VAL A 843 -23.40 -11.22 -42.38
C VAL A 843 -22.13 -10.71 -43.06
N LYS A 844 -22.24 -10.33 -44.33
CA LYS A 844 -21.10 -9.89 -45.14
C LYS A 844 -20.66 -8.47 -44.77
N ALA A 845 -19.39 -8.31 -44.38
CA ALA A 845 -18.74 -7.01 -44.21
C ALA A 845 -18.37 -6.39 -45.56
N LYS A 846 -18.39 -5.05 -45.62
CA LYS A 846 -17.98 -4.28 -46.81
C LYS A 846 -17.27 -2.99 -46.39
N GLU A 847 -16.29 -2.55 -47.18
CA GLU A 847 -15.63 -1.25 -47.01
C GLU A 847 -16.65 -0.08 -47.07
N LYS A 848 -17.68 -0.18 -47.93
CA LYS A 848 -18.78 0.79 -47.96
C LYS A 848 -20.09 0.10 -47.62
N GLN A 849 -20.34 -0.06 -46.32
CA GLN A 849 -21.60 -0.61 -45.83
C GLN A 849 -22.63 0.48 -45.56
N ARG A 850 -23.76 0.40 -46.26
CA ARG A 850 -24.93 1.31 -46.12
C ARG A 850 -26.20 0.59 -45.65
N LYS A 851 -26.15 -0.73 -45.48
CA LYS A 851 -27.30 -1.48 -44.97
C LYS A 851 -27.47 -1.22 -43.48
N SER A 852 -28.73 -1.27 -43.05
CA SER A 852 -29.11 -1.33 -41.65
C SER A 852 -30.03 -2.53 -41.43
N ILE A 853 -29.96 -3.13 -40.24
CA ILE A 853 -30.80 -4.24 -39.80
C ILE A 853 -31.43 -3.84 -38.47
N THR A 854 -32.75 -3.95 -38.37
CA THR A 854 -33.49 -3.69 -37.12
C THR A 854 -33.86 -5.01 -36.45
N LEU A 855 -33.50 -5.14 -35.17
CA LEU A 855 -33.83 -6.27 -34.30
C LEU A 855 -34.80 -5.79 -33.22
N LYS A 856 -36.00 -6.37 -33.15
CA LYS A 856 -37.01 -6.03 -32.13
C LYS A 856 -37.06 -7.10 -31.05
N PHE A 857 -36.69 -6.79 -29.82
CA PHE A 857 -36.77 -7.73 -28.70
C PHE A 857 -38.19 -7.84 -28.14
#